data_AF-A0A8C1IDK1-F1
#
_entry.id   AF-A0A8C1IDK1-F1
#
_cell.length_a   1.000
_cell.length_b   1.000
_cell.length_c   1.000
_cell.angle_alpha   90.00
_cell.angle_beta   90.00
_cell.angle_gamma   90.00
#
_symmetry.space_group_name_H-M   'P 1'
#
loop_
_entity.id
_entity.type
_entity.pdbx_description
1 polymer ?
#
loop_
_entity_poly.entity_id
_entity_poly.type
_entity_poly.pdbx_seq_one_letter_code
_entity_poly.pdbx_strand_id
1 'polypeptide(L)'
;MFSPRGTPSSGRRQAPRTGARKSGLLFSPRRSAVTARSTPTRVQSHAVVDSYHFDVQIFGSSLPVRVMEALTMADVDDQISVKVEASGWAWMVCGERLIIWKVSQTSVLSVCKDLQLPSSEFAYSADLISITSSSPLDSAPTQVSALAVSPDGSARFWPSLAHDGTYTETSLDLGGHVCFLSLFQGGSFIVSSYRGHLLRLAPDSSGKLHQRPVQQGQGMLSGIGRRVSSLFGIRGQPADLTVSTVFSVLWVKETGCLYSLGSCGLSKWEVDENGETQVLSWSTNQIITDSITDAIWDSESNYSEIKKGVKVSYLDMQAGLVVLAAAWHPGDTPCVAYFCLVTLAESTAPSPDLLTVEVTKYNPPFQSEEELQKTRLVLPDPSSPAAYLYNEELVFTCSTGAGRGGLAEEKISFSSPGDRIRGGGVCAGLPVFFSQNSGLVAVLARESASLLPETMEDSLCTSVAGPEGTPFETPPNTHMVAQEDRTKLLKQAFLQFCRHDLVGAQSMVDELFPSDGEGGAELDAIVTQIDLDLVDDFPACDPRWAESVPDEGAGFTLTSLILLHQLEDKMKAHRCLMDFLLQTGLLDRLTSTAVHMSPMATRLLLCEHAEKLSAAIVLKNHHAKHPELVNTAILSALKKSNTDIPSNLTPADVFFREVSQISSIFECLLDEEEKALKEHSDAARWAEVVLNVNDIVKDMLQAAAQYRETKASLYRAPENCSPEPEYIPWTASGGAGGVRTVIMRQHELILHAAYPHADVEVRAVLSEQLVALLDSLLSGYVAQLTSLRRAGQQERYVTLENEYTQKRSELLAPLLELGQHQWVAALAEKYCDFDILVQLCERTDNQSRLQQYMVKFADQNFADFLFRWYMEKGKRGKLLSQPIATHQQLASFLQAHDHLSWLHDIHAHRTLYSQANTETRYFSKKKTLLALSKLTALVSDMPEAVHRRQLNAVHLQ
;
A
#
# COMPACT_ATOMS: atom_id res chain seq x y z
N MET A 1 39.60 -69.12 -8.60
CA MET A 1 40.07 -70.38 -9.22
C MET A 1 38.89 -71.35 -9.25
N PHE A 2 38.59 -71.87 -10.45
CA PHE A 2 37.69 -73.00 -10.80
C PHE A 2 36.17 -72.93 -10.52
N SER A 3 35.40 -72.94 -11.63
CA SER A 3 33.98 -73.37 -11.81
C SER A 3 33.84 -74.92 -11.65
N PRO A 4 32.75 -75.65 -12.03
CA PRO A 4 31.40 -75.30 -12.56
C PRO A 4 30.18 -76.21 -12.16
N ARG A 5 28.98 -75.81 -12.63
CA ARG A 5 27.82 -76.57 -13.25
C ARG A 5 27.08 -77.75 -12.57
N GLY A 6 25.74 -77.70 -12.74
CA GLY A 6 24.85 -78.88 -12.90
C GLY A 6 23.36 -78.53 -13.13
N THR A 7 22.78 -78.95 -14.27
CA THR A 7 21.34 -79.21 -14.55
C THR A 7 21.19 -80.74 -14.81
N PRO A 8 20.05 -81.41 -15.22
CA PRO A 8 18.70 -80.99 -15.65
C PRO A 8 17.48 -81.96 -15.34
N SER A 9 16.31 -81.71 -15.99
CA SER A 9 15.27 -82.68 -16.51
C SER A 9 14.14 -83.21 -15.56
N SER A 10 12.90 -83.61 -15.95
CA SER A 10 12.03 -83.52 -17.16
C SER A 10 10.58 -84.10 -16.90
N GLY A 11 9.61 -83.79 -17.79
CA GLY A 11 8.47 -84.65 -18.26
C GLY A 11 7.09 -84.54 -17.53
N ARG A 12 5.88 -84.71 -18.10
CA ARG A 12 5.31 -84.95 -19.47
C ARG A 12 3.74 -84.79 -19.38
N ARG A 13 3.07 -84.46 -20.50
CA ARG A 13 1.64 -84.07 -20.72
C ARG A 13 0.58 -85.21 -20.70
N GLN A 14 -0.70 -84.86 -20.43
CA GLN A 14 -1.91 -85.12 -21.27
C GLN A 14 -3.15 -84.31 -20.76
N ALA A 15 -4.09 -83.96 -21.66
CA ALA A 15 -5.33 -83.14 -21.46
C ALA A 15 -6.54 -83.91 -22.07
N PRO A 16 -7.82 -83.41 -22.18
CA PRO A 16 -8.42 -82.11 -21.77
C PRO A 16 -9.88 -82.17 -21.18
N ARG A 17 -10.42 -81.05 -20.63
CA ARG A 17 -11.79 -80.53 -20.88
C ARG A 17 -12.11 -79.20 -20.15
N THR A 18 -12.49 -78.20 -20.96
CA THR A 18 -13.43 -77.06 -20.78
C THR A 18 -13.63 -76.36 -19.43
N GLY A 19 -13.39 -75.04 -19.41
CA GLY A 19 -13.88 -74.10 -18.39
C GLY A 19 -13.10 -72.78 -18.40
N ALA A 20 -13.66 -71.74 -19.00
CA ALA A 20 -12.99 -70.50 -19.35
C ALA A 20 -12.65 -69.60 -18.14
N ARG A 21 -11.37 -69.28 -17.96
CA ARG A 21 -10.82 -68.12 -17.24
C ARG A 21 -9.67 -67.57 -18.07
N LYS A 22 -9.73 -66.29 -18.45
CA LYS A 22 -8.61 -65.60 -19.09
C LYS A 22 -7.89 -64.75 -18.03
N SER A 23 -6.71 -65.20 -17.62
CA SER A 23 -5.67 -64.36 -17.03
C SER A 23 -4.51 -64.23 -18.02
N GLY A 24 -3.73 -63.16 -17.87
CA GLY A 24 -2.74 -62.68 -18.83
C GLY A 24 -1.64 -63.66 -19.26
N LEU A 25 -0.93 -63.23 -20.29
CA LEU A 25 0.33 -63.81 -20.75
C LEU A 25 1.40 -62.73 -20.79
N LEU A 26 2.49 -63.04 -20.07
CA LEU A 26 3.79 -62.42 -20.09
C LEU A 26 4.52 -62.71 -21.41
N PHE A 27 5.31 -61.74 -21.91
CA PHE A 27 6.50 -62.02 -22.70
C PHE A 27 7.72 -61.28 -22.12
N SER A 28 8.70 -62.12 -21.78
CA SER A 28 10.11 -62.03 -21.37
C SER A 28 10.96 -60.73 -21.51
N PRO A 29 11.96 -60.52 -20.61
CA PRO A 29 12.90 -59.39 -20.62
C PRO A 29 14.35 -59.73 -21.03
N ARG A 30 15.07 -58.74 -21.60
CA ARG A 30 16.55 -58.46 -21.60
C ARG A 30 16.82 -57.46 -22.74
N ARG A 31 17.55 -56.35 -22.66
CA ARG A 31 18.43 -55.61 -21.74
C ARG A 31 18.20 -54.13 -22.13
N SER A 32 18.17 -53.14 -21.25
CA SER A 32 19.34 -52.40 -20.74
C SER A 32 18.88 -51.34 -19.74
N ALA A 33 19.80 -50.93 -18.86
CA ALA A 33 19.55 -50.23 -17.61
C ALA A 33 19.46 -48.69 -17.74
N VAL A 34 18.82 -48.12 -16.71
CA VAL A 34 18.91 -46.75 -16.17
C VAL A 34 18.05 -45.66 -16.83
N THR A 35 16.90 -45.36 -16.22
CA THR A 35 16.58 -44.09 -15.52
C THR A 35 15.30 -44.27 -14.69
N ALA A 36 15.28 -43.69 -13.49
CA ALA A 36 14.24 -43.87 -12.49
C ALA A 36 12.86 -43.38 -12.98
N ARG A 37 11.87 -44.29 -13.00
CA ARG A 37 10.46 -43.92 -13.17
C ARG A 37 9.84 -43.62 -11.80
N SER A 38 9.48 -42.36 -11.66
CA SER A 38 8.51 -41.82 -10.71
C SER A 38 7.22 -42.65 -10.67
N THR A 39 6.67 -42.79 -9.47
CA THR A 39 5.29 -43.22 -9.23
C THR A 39 4.31 -42.31 -9.98
N PRO A 40 3.22 -42.82 -10.56
CA PRO A 40 2.25 -42.00 -11.26
C PRO A 40 1.40 -41.26 -10.21
N THR A 41 1.75 -40.01 -9.94
CA THR A 41 0.81 -39.05 -9.38
C THR A 41 -0.28 -38.86 -10.42
N ARG A 42 -1.47 -39.35 -10.12
CA ARG A 42 -2.70 -38.97 -10.84
C ARG A 42 -2.80 -37.46 -10.73
N VAL A 43 -2.52 -36.76 -11.83
CA VAL A 43 -2.80 -35.33 -11.98
C VAL A 43 -4.30 -35.18 -11.77
N GLN A 44 -4.72 -34.77 -10.57
CA GLN A 44 -6.07 -34.27 -10.35
C GLN A 44 -6.12 -32.94 -11.10
N SER A 45 -6.84 -32.92 -12.21
CA SER A 45 -7.21 -31.72 -12.94
C SER A 45 -7.91 -30.76 -11.97
N HIS A 46 -7.26 -29.63 -11.71
CA HIS A 46 -7.80 -28.54 -10.90
C HIS A 46 -9.07 -28.01 -11.57
N ALA A 47 -10.24 -28.25 -10.97
CA ALA A 47 -11.36 -27.35 -11.18
C ALA A 47 -11.09 -26.16 -10.26
N VAL A 48 -10.55 -25.08 -10.84
CA VAL A 48 -10.51 -23.79 -10.15
C VAL A 48 -11.97 -23.43 -9.90
N VAL A 49 -12.35 -23.27 -8.63
CA VAL A 49 -13.65 -22.67 -8.31
C VAL A 49 -13.52 -21.22 -8.75
N ASP A 50 -14.21 -20.84 -9.81
CA ASP A 50 -14.22 -19.46 -10.30
C ASP A 50 -14.86 -18.57 -9.23
N SER A 51 -14.03 -17.84 -8.48
CA SER A 51 -14.43 -16.78 -7.56
C SER A 51 -13.69 -15.48 -7.86
N TYR A 52 -14.40 -14.36 -7.74
CA TYR A 52 -13.96 -13.03 -8.15
C TYR A 52 -13.08 -12.37 -7.08
N HIS A 53 -13.53 -12.38 -5.82
CA HIS A 53 -12.87 -11.68 -4.69
C HIS A 53 -12.17 -12.64 -3.72
N PHE A 54 -12.31 -13.95 -3.92
CA PHE A 54 -11.76 -14.97 -3.02
C PHE A 54 -10.92 -15.99 -3.78
N ASP A 55 -9.92 -16.53 -3.11
CA ASP A 55 -9.21 -17.73 -3.54
C ASP A 55 -9.58 -18.91 -2.63
N VAL A 56 -9.96 -20.02 -3.26
CA VAL A 56 -10.16 -21.31 -2.58
C VAL A 56 -8.87 -22.11 -2.70
N GLN A 57 -8.12 -22.22 -1.61
CA GLN A 57 -6.81 -22.88 -1.58
C GLN A 57 -6.86 -24.15 -0.74
N ILE A 58 -6.11 -25.19 -1.14
CA ILE A 58 -5.96 -26.40 -0.31
C ILE A 58 -5.24 -26.03 0.99
N PHE A 59 -5.82 -26.42 2.12
CA PHE A 59 -5.33 -26.07 3.45
C PHE A 59 -4.59 -27.24 4.11
N GLY A 60 -3.31 -27.02 4.44
CA GLY A 60 -2.45 -28.01 5.09
C GLY A 60 -1.82 -29.02 4.12
N SER A 61 -1.31 -30.12 4.68
CA SER A 61 -0.73 -31.23 3.92
C SER A 61 -1.80 -32.18 3.36
N SER A 62 -1.40 -33.08 2.44
CA SER A 62 -2.28 -34.16 1.95
C SER A 62 -2.99 -34.89 3.09
N LEU A 63 -4.29 -35.17 2.91
CA LEU A 63 -5.09 -35.89 3.90
C LEU A 63 -4.45 -37.24 4.30
N PRO A 64 -4.55 -37.65 5.58
CA PRO A 64 -4.08 -38.96 6.01
C PRO A 64 -4.73 -40.10 5.22
N VAL A 65 -3.97 -41.16 4.95
CA VAL A 65 -4.43 -42.32 4.16
C VAL A 65 -5.74 -42.90 4.71
N ARG A 66 -5.91 -42.94 6.04
CA ARG A 66 -7.14 -43.41 6.69
C ARG A 66 -8.38 -42.57 6.36
N VAL A 67 -8.21 -41.26 6.22
CA VAL A 67 -9.30 -40.34 5.82
C VAL A 67 -9.66 -40.61 4.36
N MET A 68 -8.66 -40.74 3.49
CA MET A 68 -8.86 -41.06 2.07
C MET A 68 -9.52 -42.42 1.86
N GLU A 69 -9.12 -43.43 2.63
CA GLU A 69 -9.73 -44.77 2.62
C GLU A 69 -11.19 -44.71 3.04
N ALA A 70 -11.51 -43.99 4.12
CA ALA A 70 -12.89 -43.83 4.56
C ALA A 70 -13.76 -43.11 3.51
N LEU A 71 -13.27 -42.05 2.89
CA LEU A 71 -13.99 -41.36 1.80
C LEU A 71 -14.20 -42.24 0.57
N THR A 72 -13.25 -43.12 0.25
CA THR A 72 -13.33 -44.01 -0.93
C THR A 72 -14.24 -45.21 -0.68
N MET A 73 -14.33 -45.68 0.57
CA MET A 73 -15.14 -46.82 0.98
C MET A 73 -16.56 -46.42 1.42
N ALA A 74 -16.83 -45.13 1.59
CA ALA A 74 -18.15 -44.64 1.98
C ALA A 74 -19.18 -44.90 0.86
N ASP A 75 -20.31 -45.47 1.24
CA ASP A 75 -21.47 -45.64 0.36
C ASP A 75 -22.19 -44.30 0.16
N VAL A 76 -23.05 -44.21 -0.87
CA VAL A 76 -23.80 -42.98 -1.20
C VAL A 76 -24.70 -42.53 -0.03
N ASP A 77 -25.13 -43.48 0.80
CA ASP A 77 -26.03 -43.25 1.94
C ASP A 77 -25.27 -42.99 3.25
N ASP A 78 -23.93 -43.10 3.27
CA ASP A 78 -23.13 -42.85 4.47
C ASP A 78 -23.11 -41.35 4.82
N GLN A 79 -23.58 -41.02 6.04
CA GLN A 79 -23.49 -39.66 6.56
C GLN A 79 -22.07 -39.37 7.04
N ILE A 80 -21.38 -38.51 6.29
CA ILE A 80 -20.05 -38.02 6.62
C ILE A 80 -20.17 -36.63 7.23
N SER A 81 -19.56 -36.42 8.39
CA SER A 81 -19.45 -35.11 9.02
C SER A 81 -18.03 -34.87 9.51
N VAL A 82 -17.56 -33.63 9.33
CA VAL A 82 -16.20 -33.21 9.69
C VAL A 82 -16.27 -31.97 10.57
N LYS A 83 -15.38 -31.88 11.55
CA LYS A 83 -15.21 -30.67 12.36
C LYS A 83 -13.74 -30.29 12.41
N VAL A 84 -13.48 -29.00 12.24
CA VAL A 84 -12.15 -28.40 12.26
C VAL A 84 -12.07 -27.45 13.45
N GLU A 85 -11.09 -27.64 14.32
CA GLU A 85 -10.91 -26.84 15.52
C GLU A 85 -9.70 -25.90 15.41
N ALA A 86 -9.81 -24.72 16.05
CA ALA A 86 -8.76 -23.70 16.08
C ALA A 86 -7.41 -24.20 16.60
N SER A 87 -7.41 -25.28 17.40
CA SER A 87 -6.22 -25.97 17.94
C SER A 87 -5.38 -26.72 16.88
N GLY A 88 -5.80 -26.69 15.61
CA GLY A 88 -5.15 -27.41 14.52
C GLY A 88 -5.46 -28.91 14.51
N TRP A 89 -6.56 -29.33 15.13
CA TRP A 89 -7.07 -30.69 15.06
C TRP A 89 -8.36 -30.76 14.24
N ALA A 90 -8.56 -31.88 13.57
CA ALA A 90 -9.78 -32.17 12.86
C ALA A 90 -10.20 -33.62 13.09
N TRP A 91 -11.51 -33.85 13.02
CA TRP A 91 -12.06 -35.20 13.12
C TRP A 91 -13.20 -35.40 12.15
N MET A 92 -13.30 -36.64 11.67
CA MET A 92 -14.29 -37.09 10.70
C MET A 92 -15.04 -38.28 11.26
N VAL A 93 -16.35 -38.21 11.15
CA VAL A 93 -17.27 -39.32 11.38
C VAL A 93 -17.69 -39.87 10.02
N CYS A 94 -17.57 -41.19 9.87
CA CYS A 94 -18.04 -41.93 8.69
C CYS A 94 -18.69 -43.22 9.18
N GLY A 95 -20.02 -43.25 9.26
CA GLY A 95 -20.75 -44.34 9.91
C GLY A 95 -20.38 -44.46 11.40
N GLU A 96 -19.91 -45.63 11.82
CA GLU A 96 -19.45 -45.90 13.20
C GLU A 96 -17.93 -45.69 13.40
N ARG A 97 -17.24 -45.08 12.42
CA ARG A 97 -15.80 -44.79 12.52
C ARG A 97 -15.56 -43.33 12.85
N LEU A 98 -14.67 -43.10 13.83
CA LEU A 98 -14.16 -41.79 14.20
C LEU A 98 -12.68 -41.68 13.85
N ILE A 99 -12.34 -40.81 12.91
CA ILE A 99 -10.95 -40.57 12.50
C ILE A 99 -10.53 -39.19 12.99
N ILE A 100 -9.51 -39.12 13.84
CA ILE A 100 -8.98 -37.88 14.44
C ILE A 100 -7.56 -37.67 13.93
N TRP A 101 -7.23 -36.45 13.48
CA TRP A 101 -5.89 -36.11 13.02
C TRP A 101 -5.49 -34.67 13.34
N LYS A 102 -4.17 -34.42 13.37
CA LYS A 102 -3.62 -33.05 13.46
C LYS A 102 -3.39 -32.48 12.06
N VAL A 103 -3.91 -31.28 11.83
CA VAL A 103 -3.79 -30.52 10.58
C VAL A 103 -2.38 -29.94 10.47
N SER A 104 -1.79 -29.97 9.27
CA SER A 104 -0.48 -29.34 8.94
C SER A 104 0.80 -29.93 9.54
N GLN A 105 0.87 -31.24 9.81
CA GLN A 105 2.14 -31.91 10.11
C GLN A 105 2.83 -32.47 8.86
N THR A 106 4.16 -32.33 8.76
CA THR A 106 4.96 -33.00 7.73
C THR A 106 4.78 -34.52 7.84
N SER A 107 4.82 -35.21 6.69
CA SER A 107 4.51 -36.65 6.54
C SER A 107 5.31 -37.61 7.44
N VAL A 108 6.35 -37.13 8.12
CA VAL A 108 7.23 -37.88 9.03
C VAL A 108 6.71 -37.94 10.48
N LEU A 109 5.77 -37.06 10.86
CA LEU A 109 5.25 -36.91 12.22
C LEU A 109 3.71 -36.99 12.32
N SER A 110 3.03 -37.48 11.28
CA SER A 110 1.56 -37.41 11.18
C SER A 110 0.84 -38.21 12.28
N VAL A 111 0.08 -37.49 13.10
CA VAL A 111 -0.80 -38.10 14.11
C VAL A 111 -2.18 -38.27 13.51
N CYS A 112 -2.57 -39.52 13.24
CA CYS A 112 -3.90 -39.90 12.76
C CYS A 112 -4.34 -41.18 13.47
N LYS A 113 -5.52 -41.15 14.09
CA LYS A 113 -6.10 -42.24 14.87
C LYS A 113 -7.50 -42.57 14.38
N ASP A 114 -7.81 -43.87 14.41
CA ASP A 114 -9.04 -44.46 13.90
C ASP A 114 -9.68 -45.21 15.07
N LEU A 115 -10.79 -44.69 15.57
CA LEU A 115 -11.48 -45.16 16.75
C LEU A 115 -12.85 -45.70 16.36
N GLN A 116 -13.26 -46.79 17.01
CA GLN A 116 -14.62 -47.31 16.86
C GLN A 116 -15.57 -46.51 17.77
N LEU A 117 -16.67 -46.01 17.20
CA LEU A 117 -17.75 -45.38 17.97
C LEU A 117 -18.62 -46.46 18.65
N PRO A 118 -19.39 -46.11 19.70
CA PRO A 118 -20.43 -46.99 20.21
C PRO A 118 -21.44 -47.35 19.11
N SER A 119 -22.04 -48.54 19.18
CA SER A 119 -23.13 -48.90 18.28
C SER A 119 -24.35 -48.05 18.60
N SER A 120 -24.96 -47.46 17.58
CA SER A 120 -26.13 -46.58 17.70
C SER A 120 -27.12 -46.86 16.58
N GLU A 121 -28.42 -46.79 16.88
CA GLU A 121 -29.47 -46.88 15.87
C GLU A 121 -29.58 -45.60 15.01
N PHE A 122 -28.93 -44.51 15.45
CA PHE A 122 -28.92 -43.20 14.81
C PHE A 122 -27.53 -42.82 14.31
N ALA A 123 -27.49 -42.09 13.21
CA ALA A 123 -26.26 -41.60 12.62
C ALA A 123 -25.52 -40.61 13.53
N TYR A 124 -24.20 -40.73 13.57
CA TYR A 124 -23.34 -39.83 14.33
C TYR A 124 -23.08 -38.52 13.58
N SER A 125 -22.87 -37.45 14.35
CA SER A 125 -22.35 -36.17 13.86
C SER A 125 -21.03 -35.84 14.53
N ALA A 126 -20.13 -35.15 13.83
CA ALA A 126 -18.91 -34.60 14.36
C ALA A 126 -19.14 -33.61 15.53
N ASP A 127 -20.35 -33.05 15.65
CA ASP A 127 -20.76 -32.20 16.78
C ASP A 127 -20.96 -32.97 18.10
N LEU A 128 -21.01 -34.31 18.04
CA LEU A 128 -21.12 -35.19 19.21
C LEU A 128 -19.75 -35.69 19.71
N ILE A 129 -18.68 -35.11 19.19
CA ILE A 129 -17.29 -35.48 19.51
C ILE A 129 -16.54 -34.23 19.99
N SER A 130 -15.73 -34.43 21.03
CA SER A 130 -14.91 -33.38 21.61
C SER A 130 -13.57 -33.96 22.06
N ILE A 131 -12.49 -33.21 21.87
CA ILE A 131 -11.13 -33.60 22.26
C ILE A 131 -10.58 -32.62 23.29
N THR A 132 -9.66 -33.10 24.14
CA THR A 132 -9.01 -32.28 25.18
C THR A 132 -7.59 -32.77 25.44
N SER A 133 -6.75 -32.00 26.12
CA SER A 133 -5.38 -32.38 26.51
C SER A 133 -5.00 -31.70 27.82
N SER A 134 -4.14 -32.35 28.61
CA SER A 134 -3.60 -31.81 29.87
C SER A 134 -2.56 -30.69 29.67
N SER A 135 -2.01 -30.58 28.46
CA SER A 135 -1.09 -29.52 28.01
C SER A 135 -1.71 -28.80 26.80
N PRO A 136 -1.36 -27.55 26.46
CA PRO A 136 -1.87 -26.87 25.26
C PRO A 136 -1.74 -27.79 24.03
N LEU A 137 -2.81 -27.95 23.25
CA LEU A 137 -2.93 -28.92 22.13
C LEU A 137 -1.84 -28.75 21.04
N ASP A 138 -1.11 -27.64 21.08
CA ASP A 138 0.02 -27.32 20.21
C ASP A 138 1.32 -28.07 20.59
N SER A 139 1.46 -28.49 21.86
CA SER A 139 2.74 -28.91 22.46
C SER A 139 2.92 -30.43 22.69
N ALA A 140 1.84 -31.24 22.67
CA ALA A 140 1.92 -32.66 23.01
C ALA A 140 0.90 -33.53 22.23
N PRO A 141 1.26 -34.07 21.03
CA PRO A 141 0.33 -34.83 20.20
C PRO A 141 -0.10 -36.21 20.76
N THR A 142 0.59 -36.73 21.77
CA THR A 142 0.35 -38.06 22.35
C THR A 142 -0.48 -38.06 23.64
N GLN A 143 -0.83 -36.89 24.18
CA GLN A 143 -1.61 -36.72 25.42
C GLN A 143 -3.00 -36.11 25.18
N VAL A 144 -3.59 -36.38 24.02
CA VAL A 144 -4.96 -35.96 23.70
C VAL A 144 -5.95 -37.02 24.18
N SER A 145 -7.02 -36.60 24.83
CA SER A 145 -8.17 -37.40 25.23
C SER A 145 -9.35 -37.07 24.31
N ALA A 146 -10.27 -38.02 24.11
CA ALA A 146 -11.45 -37.83 23.28
C ALA A 146 -12.72 -38.32 23.99
N LEU A 147 -13.83 -37.63 23.78
CA LEU A 147 -15.15 -38.04 24.20
C LEU A 147 -16.06 -38.09 22.98
N ALA A 148 -16.76 -39.21 22.80
CA ALA A 148 -17.84 -39.32 21.82
C ALA A 148 -19.13 -39.69 22.54
N VAL A 149 -20.24 -39.06 22.16
CA VAL A 149 -21.56 -39.36 22.69
C VAL A 149 -22.46 -39.81 21.55
N SER A 150 -23.15 -40.92 21.71
CA SER A 150 -24.13 -41.40 20.73
C SER A 150 -25.41 -40.57 20.80
N PRO A 151 -26.17 -40.44 19.70
CA PRO A 151 -27.44 -39.72 19.70
C PRO A 151 -28.47 -40.30 20.67
N ASP A 152 -28.39 -41.58 21.03
CA ASP A 152 -29.24 -42.26 22.02
C ASP A 152 -28.72 -42.15 23.47
N GLY A 153 -27.58 -41.50 23.71
CA GLY A 153 -27.11 -41.15 25.06
C GLY A 153 -26.00 -42.04 25.64
N SER A 154 -25.27 -42.80 24.84
CA SER A 154 -24.09 -43.57 25.28
C SER A 154 -22.80 -42.76 25.09
N ALA A 155 -22.11 -42.44 26.19
CA ALA A 155 -20.84 -41.71 26.16
C ALA A 155 -19.64 -42.65 26.27
N ARG A 156 -18.67 -42.53 25.36
CA ARG A 156 -17.40 -43.26 25.38
C ARG A 156 -16.22 -42.28 25.47
N PHE A 157 -15.39 -42.42 26.50
CA PHE A 157 -14.24 -41.56 26.77
C PHE A 157 -12.92 -42.32 26.62
N TRP A 158 -12.01 -41.77 25.83
CA TRP A 158 -10.63 -42.22 25.68
C TRP A 158 -9.71 -41.29 26.46
N PRO A 159 -9.08 -41.74 27.56
CA PRO A 159 -8.15 -40.92 28.34
C PRO A 159 -6.87 -40.57 27.59
N SER A 160 -6.53 -41.30 26.53
CA SER A 160 -5.38 -41.00 25.66
C SER A 160 -5.54 -41.66 24.29
N LEU A 161 -5.40 -40.88 23.23
CA LEU A 161 -5.39 -41.34 21.83
C LEU A 161 -4.20 -42.23 21.48
N ALA A 162 -3.18 -42.32 22.36
CA ALA A 162 -2.09 -43.27 22.18
C ALA A 162 -2.54 -44.72 22.38
N HIS A 163 -3.57 -44.94 23.22
CA HIS A 163 -4.10 -46.25 23.60
C HIS A 163 -5.58 -46.36 23.17
N ASP A 164 -5.82 -46.48 21.87
CA ASP A 164 -7.15 -46.57 21.24
C ASP A 164 -8.08 -47.65 21.85
N GLY A 165 -7.53 -48.75 22.35
CA GLY A 165 -8.29 -49.81 23.04
C GLY A 165 -8.66 -49.53 24.50
N THR A 166 -8.22 -48.42 25.10
CA THR A 166 -8.52 -48.08 26.50
C THR A 166 -9.55 -46.97 26.58
N TYR A 167 -10.78 -47.33 26.95
CA TYR A 167 -11.88 -46.38 27.07
C TYR A 167 -12.81 -46.73 28.25
N THR A 168 -13.58 -45.74 28.69
CA THR A 168 -14.68 -45.92 29.64
C THR A 168 -16.00 -45.58 28.97
N GLU A 169 -17.06 -46.31 29.31
CA GLU A 169 -18.41 -46.07 28.81
C GLU A 169 -19.36 -45.71 29.93
N THR A 170 -20.29 -44.82 29.66
CA THR A 170 -21.31 -44.39 30.61
C THR A 170 -22.59 -44.03 29.86
N SER A 171 -23.73 -44.56 30.31
CA SER A 171 -25.04 -44.18 29.80
C SER A 171 -25.51 -42.86 30.43
N LEU A 172 -25.88 -41.90 29.60
CA LEU A 172 -26.38 -40.60 30.00
C LEU A 172 -27.90 -40.65 30.15
N ASP A 173 -28.42 -40.16 31.27
CA ASP A 173 -29.87 -40.02 31.49
C ASP A 173 -30.38 -38.68 30.96
N LEU A 174 -30.31 -38.51 29.64
CA LEU A 174 -30.87 -37.38 28.93
C LEU A 174 -32.24 -37.82 28.39
N GLY A 175 -33.33 -37.19 28.84
CA GLY A 175 -34.70 -37.50 28.43
C GLY A 175 -35.05 -37.20 26.96
N GLY A 176 -34.12 -37.40 26.04
CA GLY A 176 -34.18 -37.20 24.59
C GLY A 176 -32.82 -37.37 23.92
N HIS A 177 -32.80 -37.45 22.58
CA HIS A 177 -31.59 -37.54 21.76
C HIS A 177 -30.57 -36.43 22.04
N VAL A 178 -29.29 -36.80 22.02
CA VAL A 178 -28.17 -35.87 22.17
C VAL A 178 -27.92 -35.13 20.86
N CYS A 179 -27.73 -33.81 20.94
CA CYS A 179 -27.54 -32.96 19.76
C CYS A 179 -26.20 -32.22 19.74
N PHE A 180 -25.64 -31.88 20.90
CA PHE A 180 -24.40 -31.10 20.99
C PHE A 180 -23.50 -31.60 22.10
N LEU A 181 -22.20 -31.64 21.83
CA LEU A 181 -21.13 -31.85 22.80
C LEU A 181 -20.10 -30.71 22.68
N SER A 182 -19.84 -30.02 23.79
CA SER A 182 -18.85 -28.93 23.84
C SER A 182 -17.83 -29.16 24.95
N LEU A 183 -16.55 -28.87 24.65
CA LEU A 183 -15.48 -28.91 25.65
C LEU A 183 -15.69 -27.80 26.68
N PHE A 184 -15.48 -28.15 27.95
CA PHE A 184 -15.62 -27.24 29.08
C PHE A 184 -14.29 -27.10 29.85
N GLN A 185 -14.19 -26.07 30.70
CA GLN A 185 -13.02 -25.79 31.53
C GLN A 185 -12.57 -27.00 32.37
N GLY A 186 -11.25 -27.19 32.50
CA GLY A 186 -10.67 -28.25 33.34
C GLY A 186 -10.82 -29.67 32.79
N GLY A 187 -11.06 -29.84 31.48
CA GLY A 187 -11.18 -31.16 30.85
C GLY A 187 -12.53 -31.86 31.11
N SER A 188 -13.54 -31.12 31.55
CA SER A 188 -14.93 -31.60 31.56
C SER A 188 -15.63 -31.26 30.23
N PHE A 189 -16.85 -31.73 30.06
CA PHE A 189 -17.65 -31.57 28.85
C PHE A 189 -19.08 -31.20 29.19
N ILE A 190 -19.78 -30.55 28.26
CA ILE A 190 -21.21 -30.27 28.36
C ILE A 190 -21.91 -30.96 27.21
N VAL A 191 -22.96 -31.72 27.55
CA VAL A 191 -23.83 -32.43 26.62
C VAL A 191 -25.21 -31.81 26.65
N SER A 192 -25.76 -31.53 25.47
CA SER A 192 -27.14 -31.05 25.32
C SER A 192 -28.02 -32.08 24.63
N SER A 193 -29.22 -32.27 25.15
CA SER A 193 -30.29 -32.95 24.42
C SER A 193 -31.05 -31.98 23.50
N TYR A 194 -31.76 -32.53 22.51
CA TYR A 194 -32.66 -31.76 21.66
C TYR A 194 -33.75 -31.03 22.44
N ARG A 195 -34.10 -31.50 23.66
CA ARG A 195 -35.15 -30.94 24.52
C ARG A 195 -34.64 -29.86 25.49
N GLY A 196 -33.39 -29.41 25.36
CA GLY A 196 -32.82 -28.37 26.23
C GLY A 196 -32.32 -28.88 27.58
N HIS A 197 -32.09 -30.18 27.74
CA HIS A 197 -31.45 -30.70 28.95
C HIS A 197 -29.93 -30.63 28.79
N LEU A 198 -29.26 -29.97 29.73
CA LEU A 198 -27.81 -29.83 29.78
C LEU A 198 -27.22 -30.69 30.91
N LEU A 199 -26.25 -31.55 30.58
CA LEU A 199 -25.47 -32.34 31.52
C LEU A 199 -23.99 -31.96 31.43
N ARG A 200 -23.34 -31.80 32.58
CA ARG A 200 -21.89 -31.71 32.71
C ARG A 200 -21.31 -33.10 32.94
N LEU A 201 -20.29 -33.45 32.17
CA LEU A 201 -19.51 -34.69 32.26
C LEU A 201 -18.08 -34.37 32.66
N ALA A 202 -17.61 -34.92 33.78
CA ALA A 202 -16.23 -34.75 34.24
C ALA A 202 -15.54 -36.11 34.40
N PRO A 203 -14.41 -36.36 33.72
CA PRO A 203 -13.62 -37.57 33.96
C PRO A 203 -12.92 -37.47 35.32
N ASP A 204 -12.97 -38.53 36.13
CA ASP A 204 -12.16 -38.65 37.33
C ASP A 204 -10.72 -39.10 37.02
N SER A 205 -9.87 -39.18 38.05
CA SER A 205 -8.49 -39.68 37.92
C SER A 205 -8.38 -41.12 37.42
N SER A 206 -9.48 -41.89 37.45
CA SER A 206 -9.55 -43.27 36.92
C SER A 206 -10.11 -43.32 35.48
N GLY A 207 -10.47 -42.17 34.91
CA GLY A 207 -11.08 -42.05 33.58
C GLY A 207 -12.59 -42.31 33.56
N LYS A 208 -13.25 -42.50 34.70
CA LYS A 208 -14.69 -42.70 34.78
C LYS A 208 -15.42 -41.35 34.68
N LEU A 209 -16.48 -41.29 33.88
CA LEU A 209 -17.26 -40.08 33.69
C LEU A 209 -18.28 -39.89 34.81
N HIS A 210 -18.18 -38.77 35.53
CA HIS A 210 -19.21 -38.29 36.43
C HIS A 210 -20.18 -37.37 35.68
N GLN A 211 -21.48 -37.63 35.82
CA GLN A 211 -22.53 -36.81 35.23
C GLN A 211 -23.27 -36.00 36.29
N ARG A 212 -23.55 -34.72 35.99
CA ARG A 212 -24.35 -33.81 36.82
C ARG A 212 -25.20 -32.90 35.94
N PRO A 213 -26.50 -32.69 36.23
CA PRO A 213 -27.29 -31.69 35.51
C PRO A 213 -26.82 -30.27 35.80
N VAL A 214 -26.74 -29.45 34.75
CA VAL A 214 -26.47 -28.01 34.86
C VAL A 214 -27.64 -27.34 35.57
N GLN A 215 -27.36 -26.56 36.61
CA GLN A 215 -28.43 -25.91 37.36
C GLN A 215 -29.10 -24.81 36.53
N GLN A 216 -30.39 -24.99 36.24
CA GLN A 216 -31.24 -23.93 35.73
C GLN A 216 -31.66 -23.03 36.90
N GLY A 217 -31.47 -21.72 36.77
CA GLY A 217 -31.81 -20.78 37.83
C GLY A 217 -33.30 -20.80 38.13
N GLN A 218 -33.69 -20.96 39.39
CA GLN A 218 -35.05 -20.63 39.80
C GLN A 218 -35.22 -19.11 39.70
N GLY A 219 -35.94 -18.64 38.67
CA GLY A 219 -36.23 -17.24 38.49
C GLY A 219 -36.80 -16.60 39.76
N MET A 220 -36.24 -15.46 40.15
CA MET A 220 -36.53 -14.70 41.37
C MET A 220 -38.00 -14.17 41.47
N LEU A 221 -38.89 -14.60 40.58
CA LEU A 221 -40.31 -14.25 40.56
C LEU A 221 -41.27 -15.46 40.65
N SER A 222 -40.76 -16.70 40.74
CA SER A 222 -41.64 -17.87 40.95
C SER A 222 -42.16 -18.02 42.39
N GLY A 223 -41.66 -17.21 43.33
CA GLY A 223 -41.93 -17.31 44.77
C GLY A 223 -43.18 -16.59 45.29
N ILE A 224 -43.88 -15.78 44.49
CA ILE A 224 -45.01 -14.96 45.01
C ILE A 224 -46.37 -15.67 44.87
N GLY A 225 -46.45 -16.85 44.26
CA GLY A 225 -47.72 -17.55 44.00
C GLY A 225 -48.07 -18.76 44.88
N ARG A 226 -47.16 -19.31 45.70
CA ARG A 226 -47.42 -20.58 46.40
C ARG A 226 -47.28 -20.48 47.91
N ARG A 227 -48.31 -19.90 48.55
CA ARG A 227 -48.63 -20.11 49.97
C ARG A 227 -50.09 -20.52 50.19
N VAL A 228 -50.57 -21.52 49.46
CA VAL A 228 -51.61 -22.49 49.87
C VAL A 228 -51.56 -23.56 48.76
N SER A 229 -51.31 -24.84 49.00
CA SER A 229 -52.12 -25.73 49.83
C SER A 229 -51.29 -26.95 50.23
N SER A 230 -51.00 -27.11 51.52
CA SER A 230 -50.81 -28.43 52.11
C SER A 230 -52.18 -28.92 52.55
N LEU A 231 -52.78 -29.86 51.80
CA LEU A 231 -53.81 -30.83 52.20
C LEU A 231 -54.44 -31.36 50.91
N PHE A 232 -54.53 -32.70 50.81
CA PHE A 232 -54.96 -33.52 49.67
C PHE A 232 -53.88 -33.92 48.67
N GLY A 233 -53.40 -35.15 48.85
CA GLY A 233 -52.63 -35.87 47.86
C GLY A 233 -53.48 -36.16 46.64
N ILE A 234 -53.26 -35.40 45.57
CA ILE A 234 -53.51 -35.80 44.20
C ILE A 234 -52.30 -35.31 43.40
N ARG A 235 -51.54 -36.26 42.87
CA ARG A 235 -50.34 -36.04 42.06
C ARG A 235 -50.76 -35.48 40.71
N GLY A 236 -51.10 -34.19 40.67
CA GLY A 236 -51.31 -33.45 39.43
C GLY A 236 -49.97 -33.30 38.72
N GLN A 237 -49.88 -33.81 37.49
CA GLN A 237 -48.75 -33.56 36.60
C GLN A 237 -48.54 -32.04 36.45
N PRO A 238 -47.28 -31.55 36.45
CA PRO A 238 -47.03 -30.17 36.04
C PRO A 238 -47.49 -30.01 34.59
N ALA A 239 -48.23 -28.92 34.33
CA ALA A 239 -48.70 -28.52 33.02
C ALA A 239 -47.57 -28.52 31.97
N ASP A 240 -47.92 -28.89 30.75
CA ASP A 240 -47.09 -29.05 29.56
C ASP A 240 -45.87 -28.12 29.51
N LEU A 241 -44.69 -28.72 29.72
CA LEU A 241 -43.41 -28.15 29.31
C LEU A 241 -43.43 -28.08 27.78
N THR A 242 -43.64 -26.89 27.21
CA THR A 242 -43.39 -26.66 25.78
C THR A 242 -41.95 -27.11 25.50
N VAL A 243 -41.79 -28.15 24.69
CA VAL A 243 -40.49 -28.71 24.34
C VAL A 243 -39.66 -27.62 23.66
N SER A 244 -38.63 -27.14 24.35
CA SER A 244 -37.68 -26.19 23.78
C SER A 244 -36.67 -26.96 22.93
N THR A 245 -36.65 -26.71 21.64
CA THR A 245 -35.69 -27.32 20.71
C THR A 245 -34.39 -26.53 20.77
N VAL A 246 -33.26 -27.19 21.00
CA VAL A 246 -31.94 -26.53 20.99
C VAL A 246 -31.37 -26.48 19.57
N PHE A 247 -30.95 -25.30 19.14
CA PHE A 247 -30.34 -25.06 17.83
C PHE A 247 -28.82 -24.96 17.89
N SER A 248 -28.24 -24.41 18.96
CA SER A 248 -26.78 -24.32 19.12
C SER A 248 -26.37 -24.18 20.59
N VAL A 249 -25.17 -24.67 20.94
CA VAL A 249 -24.56 -24.54 22.27
C VAL A 249 -23.11 -24.09 22.12
N LEU A 250 -22.78 -22.95 22.71
CA LEU A 250 -21.48 -22.29 22.56
C LEU A 250 -20.79 -22.13 23.91
N TRP A 251 -19.53 -22.55 23.99
CA TRP A 251 -18.65 -22.28 25.12
C TRP A 251 -17.61 -21.23 24.71
N VAL A 252 -17.58 -20.10 25.41
CA VAL A 252 -16.61 -19.01 25.16
C VAL A 252 -15.53 -19.05 26.24
N LYS A 253 -14.32 -19.48 25.86
CA LYS A 253 -13.20 -19.70 26.79
C LYS A 253 -12.73 -18.41 27.45
N GLU A 254 -12.78 -17.30 26.72
CA GLU A 254 -12.28 -15.99 27.14
C GLU A 254 -13.14 -15.40 28.28
N THR A 255 -14.45 -15.61 28.22
CA THR A 255 -15.42 -15.06 29.19
C THR A 255 -15.87 -16.10 30.22
N GLY A 256 -15.49 -17.36 30.07
CA GLY A 256 -15.92 -18.45 30.97
C GLY A 256 -17.43 -18.69 30.93
N CYS A 257 -18.08 -18.36 29.82
CA CYS A 257 -19.54 -18.38 29.69
C CYS A 257 -20.02 -19.49 28.75
N LEU A 258 -21.08 -20.17 29.16
CA LEU A 258 -21.84 -21.12 28.35
C LEU A 258 -23.10 -20.43 27.82
N TYR A 259 -23.38 -20.62 26.54
CA TYR A 259 -24.58 -20.12 25.87
C TYR A 259 -25.36 -21.27 25.24
N SER A 260 -26.69 -21.22 25.32
CA SER A 260 -27.57 -22.13 24.57
C SER A 260 -28.62 -21.34 23.83
N LEU A 261 -28.73 -21.58 22.53
CA LEU A 261 -29.75 -21.03 21.65
C LEU A 261 -30.80 -22.11 21.37
N GLY A 262 -32.07 -21.81 21.64
CA GLY A 262 -33.17 -22.72 21.34
C GLY A 262 -34.43 -22.00 20.88
N SER A 263 -35.50 -22.76 20.63
CA SER A 263 -36.79 -22.25 20.17
C SER A 263 -37.46 -21.28 21.13
N CYS A 264 -37.02 -21.26 22.39
CA CYS A 264 -37.52 -20.35 23.42
C CYS A 264 -36.61 -19.12 23.65
N GLY A 265 -35.46 -19.03 22.97
CA GLY A 265 -34.51 -17.91 23.07
C GLY A 265 -33.09 -18.32 23.49
N LEU A 266 -32.34 -17.35 24.02
CA LEU A 266 -30.93 -17.48 24.39
C LEU A 266 -30.77 -17.56 25.92
N SER A 267 -30.02 -18.54 26.42
CA SER A 267 -29.65 -18.63 27.84
C SER A 267 -28.14 -18.55 28.02
N LYS A 268 -27.68 -17.89 29.08
CA LYS A 268 -26.26 -17.73 29.47
C LYS A 268 -26.05 -18.26 30.88
N TRP A 269 -25.00 -19.06 31.05
CA TRP A 269 -24.47 -19.45 32.34
C TRP A 269 -23.05 -18.92 32.49
N GLU A 270 -22.77 -18.29 33.62
CA GLU A 270 -21.39 -18.10 34.08
C GLU A 270 -20.98 -19.38 34.79
N VAL A 271 -19.79 -19.87 34.47
CA VAL A 271 -19.34 -21.13 35.04
C VAL A 271 -17.98 -20.96 35.70
N ASP A 272 -17.88 -21.42 36.94
CA ASP A 272 -16.65 -21.43 37.71
C ASP A 272 -16.22 -22.88 38.06
N GLU A 273 -15.13 -23.02 38.80
CA GLU A 273 -14.64 -24.33 39.26
C GLU A 273 -15.62 -25.04 40.23
N ASN A 274 -16.53 -24.29 40.86
CA ASN A 274 -17.40 -24.74 41.94
C ASN A 274 -18.86 -25.02 41.50
N GLY A 275 -19.29 -24.53 40.33
CA GLY A 275 -20.61 -24.78 39.76
C GLY A 275 -21.00 -23.85 38.61
N GLU A 276 -22.22 -24.04 38.10
CA GLU A 276 -22.81 -23.26 37.02
C GLU A 276 -23.90 -22.32 37.59
N THR A 277 -23.83 -21.03 37.30
CA THR A 277 -24.88 -20.06 37.65
C THR A 277 -25.53 -19.52 36.38
N GLN A 278 -26.85 -19.68 36.26
CA GLN A 278 -27.56 -19.07 35.14
C GLN A 278 -27.67 -17.56 35.39
N VAL A 279 -27.00 -16.77 34.56
CA VAL A 279 -26.94 -15.31 34.69
C VAL A 279 -27.94 -14.62 33.75
N LEU A 280 -28.28 -15.29 32.64
CA LEU A 280 -29.20 -14.75 31.64
C LEU A 280 -30.15 -15.83 31.14
N SER A 281 -31.42 -15.46 31.02
CA SER A 281 -32.42 -16.21 30.28
C SER A 281 -33.21 -15.21 29.47
N TRP A 282 -32.85 -15.03 28.21
CA TRP A 282 -33.57 -14.16 27.30
C TRP A 282 -34.66 -14.94 26.58
N SER A 283 -35.92 -14.62 26.90
CA SER A 283 -37.10 -15.05 26.15
C SER A 283 -37.32 -14.11 24.94
N THR A 284 -36.29 -13.92 24.11
CA THR A 284 -36.20 -12.87 23.08
C THR A 284 -36.73 -13.27 21.71
N ASN A 285 -37.67 -14.21 21.60
CA ASN A 285 -38.28 -14.46 20.30
C ASN A 285 -38.87 -13.18 19.70
N GLN A 286 -39.56 -12.37 20.50
CA GLN A 286 -40.29 -11.23 19.97
C GLN A 286 -39.38 -10.05 19.58
N ILE A 287 -38.40 -9.67 20.39
CA ILE A 287 -37.52 -8.51 20.09
C ILE A 287 -36.62 -8.81 18.88
N ILE A 288 -35.98 -9.99 18.82
CA ILE A 288 -35.10 -10.35 17.70
C ILE A 288 -35.94 -10.53 16.43
N THR A 289 -37.09 -11.20 16.53
CA THR A 289 -38.03 -11.33 15.40
C THR A 289 -38.50 -9.97 14.92
N ASP A 290 -38.88 -9.07 15.83
CA ASP A 290 -39.34 -7.73 15.48
C ASP A 290 -38.23 -6.94 14.76
N SER A 291 -37.00 -6.93 15.29
CA SER A 291 -35.87 -6.27 14.64
C SER A 291 -35.50 -6.88 13.27
N ILE A 292 -35.57 -8.20 13.12
CA ILE A 292 -35.38 -8.86 11.82
C ILE A 292 -36.51 -8.47 10.85
N THR A 293 -37.76 -8.46 11.33
CA THR A 293 -38.91 -8.09 10.51
C THR A 293 -38.84 -6.63 10.05
N ASP A 294 -38.43 -5.73 10.94
CA ASP A 294 -38.23 -4.32 10.64
C ASP A 294 -37.08 -4.17 9.61
N ALA A 295 -35.95 -4.88 9.78
CA ALA A 295 -34.81 -4.78 8.86
C ALA A 295 -35.10 -5.24 7.42
N ILE A 296 -36.03 -6.19 7.22
CA ILE A 296 -36.34 -6.74 5.89
C ILE A 296 -37.55 -6.05 5.24
N TRP A 297 -38.63 -5.78 5.99
CA TRP A 297 -39.92 -5.36 5.43
C TRP A 297 -40.43 -3.98 5.90
N ASP A 298 -39.70 -3.18 6.70
CA ASP A 298 -40.20 -1.87 7.20
C ASP A 298 -40.53 -0.86 6.07
N SER A 299 -39.86 -0.97 4.92
CA SER A 299 -40.16 -0.14 3.75
C SER A 299 -41.44 -0.53 2.99
N GLU A 300 -42.09 -1.64 3.33
CA GLU A 300 -43.28 -2.14 2.63
C GLU A 300 -44.57 -1.45 3.08
N SER A 301 -45.38 -1.01 2.12
CA SER A 301 -46.62 -0.27 2.39
C SER A 301 -47.66 -1.06 3.21
N ASN A 302 -47.61 -2.39 3.16
CA ASN A 302 -48.46 -3.34 3.90
C ASN A 302 -47.72 -4.01 5.08
N TYR A 303 -46.64 -3.42 5.58
CA TYR A 303 -45.79 -3.97 6.65
C TYR A 303 -46.58 -4.49 7.87
N SER A 304 -47.58 -3.73 8.32
CA SER A 304 -48.41 -4.11 9.49
C SER A 304 -49.21 -5.42 9.33
N GLU A 305 -49.47 -5.84 8.09
CA GLU A 305 -50.12 -7.11 7.77
C GLU A 305 -49.08 -8.21 7.58
N ILE A 306 -47.97 -7.92 6.88
CA ILE A 306 -46.84 -8.83 6.67
C ILE A 306 -46.25 -9.29 8.01
N LYS A 307 -46.01 -8.35 8.95
CA LYS A 307 -45.40 -8.62 10.26
C LYS A 307 -46.10 -9.74 11.04
N LYS A 308 -47.41 -9.92 10.85
CA LYS A 308 -48.19 -10.98 11.53
C LYS A 308 -47.98 -12.38 10.94
N GLY A 309 -47.48 -12.47 9.71
CA GLY A 309 -47.27 -13.71 8.96
C GLY A 309 -45.80 -14.13 8.83
N VAL A 310 -44.85 -13.30 9.27
CA VAL A 310 -43.41 -13.61 9.18
C VAL A 310 -43.06 -14.78 10.09
N LYS A 311 -42.25 -15.70 9.56
CA LYS A 311 -41.67 -16.80 10.32
C LYS A 311 -40.17 -16.58 10.44
N VAL A 312 -39.62 -16.84 11.63
CA VAL A 312 -38.18 -16.76 11.92
C VAL A 312 -37.73 -18.08 12.54
N SER A 313 -36.62 -18.61 12.05
CA SER A 313 -35.96 -19.80 12.57
C SER A 313 -34.50 -19.47 12.90
N TYR A 314 -34.04 -19.85 14.08
CA TYR A 314 -32.63 -19.72 14.45
C TYR A 314 -31.86 -20.97 14.03
N LEU A 315 -30.64 -20.77 13.53
CA LEU A 315 -29.88 -21.83 12.89
C LEU A 315 -28.57 -22.12 13.62
N ASP A 316 -27.80 -21.08 13.97
CA ASP A 316 -26.48 -21.25 14.59
C ASP A 316 -26.05 -20.02 15.41
N MET A 317 -25.00 -20.19 16.23
CA MET A 317 -24.44 -19.14 17.08
C MET A 317 -22.92 -19.30 17.22
N GLN A 318 -22.17 -18.20 17.05
CA GLN A 318 -20.71 -18.17 17.12
C GLN A 318 -20.19 -17.15 18.16
N ALA A 319 -18.88 -17.22 18.45
CA ALA A 319 -18.20 -16.29 19.36
C ALA A 319 -18.39 -14.83 18.92
N GLY A 320 -18.46 -13.89 19.88
CA GLY A 320 -18.91 -12.51 19.62
C GLY A 320 -20.44 -12.33 19.65
N LEU A 321 -21.19 -13.37 20.05
CA LEU A 321 -22.65 -13.41 20.16
C LEU A 321 -23.37 -13.03 18.86
N VAL A 322 -22.86 -13.56 17.75
CA VAL A 322 -23.51 -13.46 16.45
C VAL A 322 -24.42 -14.67 16.26
N VAL A 323 -25.71 -14.41 16.06
CA VAL A 323 -26.75 -15.41 15.81
C VAL A 323 -27.11 -15.42 14.33
N LEU A 324 -27.06 -16.59 13.72
CA LEU A 324 -27.58 -16.82 12.37
C LEU A 324 -29.08 -17.15 12.46
N ALA A 325 -29.90 -16.34 11.80
CA ALA A 325 -31.34 -16.55 11.69
C ALA A 325 -31.77 -16.56 10.22
N ALA A 326 -32.85 -17.28 9.91
CA ALA A 326 -33.53 -17.22 8.63
C ALA A 326 -34.97 -16.77 8.83
N ALA A 327 -35.39 -15.78 8.04
CA ALA A 327 -36.74 -15.24 8.04
C ALA A 327 -37.41 -15.41 6.68
N TRP A 328 -38.70 -15.74 6.66
CA TRP A 328 -39.47 -15.85 5.43
C TRP A 328 -40.94 -15.52 5.67
N HIS A 329 -41.63 -15.07 4.61
CA HIS A 329 -43.04 -14.76 4.66
C HIS A 329 -43.79 -15.62 3.60
N PRO A 330 -44.71 -16.53 4.01
CA PRO A 330 -45.40 -17.42 3.08
C PRO A 330 -46.28 -16.73 2.03
N GLY A 331 -46.61 -15.46 2.24
CA GLY A 331 -47.37 -14.65 1.28
C GLY A 331 -46.51 -14.03 0.17
N ASP A 332 -45.18 -14.12 0.25
CA ASP A 332 -44.27 -13.51 -0.74
C ASP A 332 -44.27 -14.32 -2.04
N THR A 333 -44.14 -13.63 -3.18
CA THR A 333 -44.12 -14.25 -4.51
C THR A 333 -42.94 -13.71 -5.33
N PRO A 334 -41.82 -14.45 -5.45
CA PRO A 334 -41.54 -15.77 -4.84
C PRO A 334 -41.25 -15.70 -3.32
N CYS A 335 -41.59 -16.76 -2.60
CA CYS A 335 -41.25 -16.91 -1.18
C CYS A 335 -39.76 -17.28 -1.05
N VAL A 336 -38.97 -16.35 -0.48
CA VAL A 336 -37.52 -16.51 -0.27
C VAL A 336 -37.18 -16.55 1.21
N ALA A 337 -36.07 -17.20 1.55
CA ALA A 337 -35.52 -17.23 2.90
C ALA A 337 -34.40 -16.19 3.03
N TYR A 338 -34.63 -15.16 3.84
CA TYR A 338 -33.66 -14.11 4.15
C TYR A 338 -32.76 -14.58 5.29
N PHE A 339 -31.46 -14.74 5.04
CA PHE A 339 -30.48 -15.05 6.07
C PHE A 339 -29.96 -13.76 6.71
N CYS A 340 -30.01 -13.71 8.04
CA CYS A 340 -29.65 -12.54 8.83
C CYS A 340 -28.58 -12.90 9.87
N LEU A 341 -27.62 -12.00 10.05
CA LEU A 341 -26.65 -12.02 11.13
C LEU A 341 -27.08 -11.02 12.19
N VAL A 342 -27.39 -11.53 13.38
CA VAL A 342 -27.82 -10.72 14.52
C VAL A 342 -26.70 -10.67 15.53
N THR A 343 -26.07 -9.50 15.68
CA THR A 343 -25.00 -9.29 16.67
C THR A 343 -25.59 -8.70 17.94
N LEU A 344 -25.33 -9.36 19.07
CA LEU A 344 -25.87 -8.99 20.38
C LEU A 344 -24.78 -8.34 21.23
N ALA A 345 -24.96 -7.07 21.63
CA ALA A 345 -24.06 -6.47 22.61
C ALA A 345 -24.23 -7.12 24.00
N GLU A 346 -23.12 -7.46 24.67
CA GLU A 346 -23.15 -8.00 26.03
C GLU A 346 -23.69 -6.97 27.03
N SER A 347 -24.97 -7.07 27.38
CA SER A 347 -25.65 -6.25 28.39
C SER A 347 -26.53 -7.12 29.28
N THR A 348 -26.71 -6.72 30.54
CA THR A 348 -27.58 -7.41 31.51
C THR A 348 -29.08 -7.26 31.20
N ALA A 349 -29.46 -6.34 30.31
CA ALA A 349 -30.84 -6.12 29.89
C ALA A 349 -30.93 -5.90 28.36
N PRO A 350 -31.86 -6.58 27.65
CA PRO A 350 -32.03 -6.41 26.21
C PRO A 350 -32.75 -5.08 25.91
N SER A 351 -32.15 -4.24 25.07
CA SER A 351 -32.81 -3.12 24.39
C SER A 351 -32.61 -3.25 22.89
N PRO A 352 -33.59 -2.85 22.05
CA PRO A 352 -33.44 -2.90 20.58
C PRO A 352 -32.23 -2.07 20.10
N ASP A 353 -31.88 -0.99 20.80
CA ASP A 353 -30.74 -0.11 20.48
C ASP A 353 -29.35 -0.79 20.64
N LEU A 354 -29.30 -2.00 21.19
CA LEU A 354 -28.06 -2.77 21.43
C LEU A 354 -27.90 -3.96 20.47
N LEU A 355 -28.74 -4.06 19.46
CA LEU A 355 -28.83 -5.18 18.53
C LEU A 355 -28.63 -4.68 17.10
N THR A 356 -27.70 -5.28 16.37
CA THR A 356 -27.51 -5.00 14.94
C THR A 356 -27.98 -6.18 14.12
N VAL A 357 -28.84 -5.93 13.13
CA VAL A 357 -29.30 -6.94 12.17
C VAL A 357 -28.69 -6.61 10.82
N GLU A 358 -27.88 -7.52 10.29
CA GLU A 358 -27.40 -7.45 8.91
C GLU A 358 -28.14 -8.49 8.06
N VAL A 359 -28.84 -8.03 7.03
CA VAL A 359 -29.53 -8.91 6.07
C VAL A 359 -28.57 -9.22 4.93
N THR A 360 -28.17 -10.50 4.82
CA THR A 360 -27.21 -10.91 3.79
C THR A 360 -27.85 -10.93 2.39
N LYS A 361 -27.03 -10.79 1.34
CA LYS A 361 -27.52 -10.98 -0.05
C LYS A 361 -27.84 -12.43 -0.41
N TYR A 362 -27.59 -13.40 0.47
CA TYR A 362 -27.95 -14.79 0.26
C TYR A 362 -29.43 -15.02 0.61
N ASN A 363 -30.28 -15.13 -0.41
CA ASN A 363 -31.73 -15.25 -0.27
C ASN A 363 -32.36 -16.34 -1.18
N PRO A 364 -32.06 -17.63 -0.97
CA PRO A 364 -32.60 -18.71 -1.80
C PRO A 364 -34.12 -18.86 -1.64
N PRO A 365 -34.82 -19.45 -2.63
CA PRO A 365 -36.23 -19.82 -2.51
C PRO A 365 -36.46 -20.72 -1.29
N PHE A 366 -37.49 -20.42 -0.50
CA PHE A 366 -37.83 -21.23 0.66
C PHE A 366 -38.37 -22.60 0.21
N GLN A 367 -37.74 -23.68 0.67
CA GLN A 367 -38.19 -25.04 0.42
C GLN A 367 -38.81 -25.66 1.68
N SER A 368 -38.01 -25.78 2.75
CA SER A 368 -38.43 -26.34 4.04
C SER A 368 -37.57 -25.80 5.18
N GLU A 369 -38.07 -25.89 6.41
CA GLU A 369 -37.30 -25.53 7.61
C GLU A 369 -36.10 -26.48 7.82
N GLU A 370 -36.21 -27.75 7.42
CA GLU A 370 -35.13 -28.74 7.54
C GLU A 370 -33.91 -28.39 6.68
N GLU A 371 -34.12 -27.77 5.52
CA GLU A 371 -33.02 -27.31 4.67
C GLU A 371 -32.31 -26.07 5.21
N LEU A 372 -33.06 -25.14 5.83
CA LEU A 372 -32.48 -23.97 6.48
C LEU A 372 -31.52 -24.39 7.60
N GLN A 373 -31.92 -25.39 8.38
CA GLN A 373 -31.14 -25.95 9.51
C GLN A 373 -29.82 -26.62 9.09
N LYS A 374 -29.60 -26.84 7.77
CA LYS A 374 -28.31 -27.32 7.24
C LYS A 374 -27.29 -26.20 7.06
N THR A 375 -27.71 -24.94 7.14
CA THR A 375 -26.83 -23.78 6.99
C THR A 375 -26.18 -23.45 8.33
N ARG A 376 -24.87 -23.33 8.34
CA ARG A 376 -24.06 -23.05 9.54
C ARG A 376 -23.21 -21.79 9.35
N LEU A 377 -22.72 -21.26 10.47
CA LEU A 377 -21.92 -20.03 10.52
C LEU A 377 -20.48 -20.32 10.95
N VAL A 378 -19.49 -19.74 10.27
CA VAL A 378 -18.09 -19.71 10.69
C VAL A 378 -17.63 -18.26 10.82
N LEU A 379 -17.02 -17.93 11.97
CA LEU A 379 -16.36 -16.65 12.24
C LEU A 379 -14.88 -16.90 12.57
N PRO A 380 -13.93 -16.56 11.67
CA PRO A 380 -12.50 -16.79 11.91
C PRO A 380 -11.94 -16.03 13.10
N ASP A 381 -12.39 -14.79 13.29
CA ASP A 381 -11.98 -13.91 14.38
C ASP A 381 -13.21 -13.14 14.89
N PRO A 382 -13.55 -13.20 16.19
CA PRO A 382 -14.70 -12.47 16.75
C PRO A 382 -14.54 -10.95 16.70
N SER A 383 -13.33 -10.42 16.48
CA SER A 383 -13.08 -8.99 16.30
C SER A 383 -13.15 -8.53 14.84
N SER A 384 -13.12 -9.47 13.90
CA SER A 384 -13.25 -9.18 12.47
C SER A 384 -14.72 -9.15 12.06
N PRO A 385 -15.13 -8.25 11.16
CA PRO A 385 -16.49 -8.29 10.61
C PRO A 385 -16.72 -9.48 9.66
N ALA A 386 -15.69 -10.26 9.31
CA ALA A 386 -15.79 -11.36 8.35
C ALA A 386 -16.63 -12.54 8.85
N ALA A 387 -17.66 -12.90 8.07
CA ALA A 387 -18.53 -14.04 8.32
C ALA A 387 -18.67 -14.94 7.09
N TYR A 388 -18.87 -16.24 7.34
CA TYR A 388 -19.02 -17.25 6.30
C TYR A 388 -20.21 -18.14 6.62
N LEU A 389 -21.23 -18.08 5.78
CA LEU A 389 -22.35 -19.03 5.81
C LEU A 389 -21.99 -20.21 4.92
N TYR A 390 -22.24 -21.43 5.37
CA TYR A 390 -22.01 -22.59 4.53
C TYR A 390 -23.08 -23.65 4.72
N ASN A 391 -23.35 -24.39 3.65
CA ASN A 391 -24.17 -25.59 3.64
C ASN A 391 -23.45 -26.68 2.83
N GLU A 392 -24.12 -27.75 2.43
CA GLU A 392 -23.46 -28.83 1.67
C GLU A 392 -22.99 -28.44 0.27
N GLU A 393 -23.52 -27.34 -0.31
CA GLU A 393 -23.33 -26.99 -1.72
C GLU A 393 -22.49 -25.72 -1.94
N LEU A 394 -22.43 -24.82 -0.97
CA LEU A 394 -21.77 -23.52 -1.12
C LEU A 394 -21.23 -22.96 0.19
N VAL A 395 -20.29 -22.02 0.05
CA VAL A 395 -19.88 -21.04 1.06
C VAL A 395 -20.29 -19.65 0.56
N PHE A 396 -20.94 -18.86 1.41
CA PHE A 396 -21.31 -17.48 1.16
C PHE A 396 -20.54 -16.58 2.12
N THR A 397 -19.77 -15.64 1.58
CA THR A 397 -18.99 -14.68 2.37
C THR A 397 -19.85 -13.45 2.68
N CYS A 398 -19.76 -12.92 3.89
CA CYS A 398 -20.52 -11.74 4.30
C CYS A 398 -19.88 -10.99 5.48
N SER A 399 -20.51 -9.90 5.91
CA SER A 399 -20.07 -9.04 7.02
C SER A 399 -21.07 -9.09 8.18
N THR A 400 -20.61 -8.95 9.42
CA THR A 400 -21.45 -8.87 10.63
C THR A 400 -21.93 -7.44 10.97
N GLY A 401 -21.57 -6.42 10.17
CA GLY A 401 -22.05 -5.05 10.37
C GLY A 401 -21.91 -4.10 9.16
N ALA A 402 -22.65 -2.98 9.23
CA ALA A 402 -22.72 -1.94 8.21
C ALA A 402 -21.57 -0.91 8.34
N GLY A 403 -20.49 -1.09 7.58
CA GLY A 403 -19.36 -0.15 7.54
C GLY A 403 -18.54 -0.26 6.24
N ARG A 404 -17.87 0.83 5.84
CA ARG A 404 -17.05 0.98 4.61
C ARG A 404 -15.73 0.18 4.60
N GLY A 405 -15.74 -1.04 5.15
CA GLY A 405 -14.58 -1.94 5.19
C GLY A 405 -14.97 -3.40 5.41
N GLY A 406 -16.22 -3.77 5.08
CA GLY A 406 -16.73 -5.13 5.20
C GLY A 406 -16.16 -6.07 4.13
N LEU A 407 -16.13 -7.36 4.44
CA LEU A 407 -15.75 -8.40 3.50
C LEU A 407 -16.70 -8.42 2.29
N ALA A 408 -16.18 -8.55 1.06
CA ALA A 408 -17.01 -8.64 -0.14
C ALA A 408 -17.98 -9.83 -0.04
N GLU A 409 -19.25 -9.59 -0.37
CA GLU A 409 -20.27 -10.63 -0.37
C GLU A 409 -20.25 -11.43 -1.67
N GLU A 410 -19.91 -12.71 -1.58
CA GLU A 410 -19.76 -13.58 -2.74
C GLU A 410 -20.24 -15.01 -2.43
N LYS A 411 -20.86 -15.64 -3.44
CA LYS A 411 -21.26 -17.04 -3.42
C LYS A 411 -20.18 -17.91 -4.07
N ILE A 412 -19.53 -18.75 -3.26
CA ILE A 412 -18.53 -19.72 -3.69
C ILE A 412 -19.18 -21.10 -3.75
N SER A 413 -19.36 -21.63 -4.96
CA SER A 413 -20.12 -22.88 -5.18
C SER A 413 -19.21 -24.10 -5.25
N PHE A 414 -19.56 -25.15 -4.50
CA PHE A 414 -18.91 -26.46 -4.50
C PHE A 414 -19.79 -27.51 -5.20
N SER A 415 -20.28 -27.17 -6.41
CA SER A 415 -21.29 -27.94 -7.14
C SER A 415 -20.72 -28.94 -8.16
N SER A 416 -19.41 -29.19 -8.13
CA SER A 416 -18.79 -30.21 -8.98
C SER A 416 -19.43 -31.59 -8.73
N PRO A 417 -19.60 -32.47 -9.74
CA PRO A 417 -20.25 -33.76 -9.55
C PRO A 417 -19.60 -34.58 -8.42
N GLY A 418 -20.36 -34.83 -7.35
CA GLY A 418 -19.90 -35.56 -6.16
C GLY A 418 -19.14 -34.73 -5.12
N ASP A 419 -18.91 -33.43 -5.35
CA ASP A 419 -18.37 -32.52 -4.35
C ASP A 419 -19.48 -32.04 -3.42
N ARG A 420 -19.20 -32.07 -2.12
CA ARG A 420 -20.06 -31.52 -1.07
C ARG A 420 -19.20 -31.07 0.10
N ILE A 421 -19.61 -29.99 0.74
CA ILE A 421 -19.00 -29.56 2.01
C ILE A 421 -19.57 -30.44 3.13
N ARG A 422 -18.69 -31.10 3.88
CA ARG A 422 -19.09 -32.00 5.00
C ARG A 422 -18.81 -31.42 6.38
N GLY A 423 -18.26 -30.20 6.43
CA GLY A 423 -17.86 -29.57 7.67
C GLY A 423 -17.06 -28.31 7.45
N GLY A 424 -16.97 -27.49 8.49
CA GLY A 424 -16.20 -26.26 8.49
C GLY A 424 -15.78 -25.88 9.90
N GLY A 425 -14.88 -24.93 9.98
CA GLY A 425 -14.42 -24.37 11.24
C GLY A 425 -13.28 -23.38 11.03
N VAL A 426 -12.56 -23.09 12.10
CA VAL A 426 -11.43 -22.16 12.08
C VAL A 426 -10.18 -22.95 12.39
N CYS A 427 -9.11 -22.74 11.62
CA CYS A 427 -7.79 -23.28 11.93
C CYS A 427 -6.73 -22.25 11.60
N ALA A 428 -5.80 -22.00 12.53
CA ALA A 428 -4.78 -20.95 12.40
C ALA A 428 -5.35 -19.55 12.06
N GLY A 429 -6.55 -19.23 12.56
CA GLY A 429 -7.24 -17.96 12.30
C GLY A 429 -7.88 -17.84 10.92
N LEU A 430 -7.93 -18.92 10.14
CA LEU A 430 -8.50 -18.94 8.78
C LEU A 430 -9.80 -19.76 8.72
N PRO A 431 -10.78 -19.38 7.86
CA PRO A 431 -11.98 -20.18 7.60
C PRO A 431 -11.62 -21.41 6.75
N VAL A 432 -11.76 -22.60 7.33
CA VAL A 432 -11.40 -23.86 6.68
C VAL A 432 -12.62 -24.75 6.56
N PHE A 433 -12.89 -25.23 5.35
CA PHE A 433 -13.99 -26.11 5.01
C PHE A 433 -13.47 -27.45 4.50
N PHE A 434 -14.23 -28.52 4.72
CA PHE A 434 -13.90 -29.85 4.21
C PHE A 434 -14.78 -30.17 3.00
N SER A 435 -14.20 -30.08 1.81
CA SER A 435 -14.78 -30.53 0.54
C SER A 435 -14.51 -32.03 0.33
N GLN A 436 -15.54 -32.76 -0.11
CA GLN A 436 -15.42 -34.20 -0.36
C GLN A 436 -14.41 -34.52 -1.49
N ASN A 437 -14.28 -33.64 -2.48
CA ASN A 437 -13.33 -33.84 -3.58
C ASN A 437 -11.93 -33.28 -3.29
N SER A 438 -11.86 -32.13 -2.60
CA SER A 438 -10.62 -31.35 -2.45
C SER A 438 -9.98 -31.46 -1.06
N GLY A 439 -10.67 -32.10 -0.11
CA GLY A 439 -10.23 -32.21 1.28
C GLY A 439 -10.39 -30.89 2.04
N LEU A 440 -9.42 -30.54 2.89
CA LEU A 440 -9.44 -29.27 3.61
C LEU A 440 -9.10 -28.12 2.64
N VAL A 441 -9.97 -27.13 2.56
CA VAL A 441 -9.80 -25.92 1.75
C VAL A 441 -10.00 -24.68 2.62
N ALA A 442 -9.16 -23.67 2.45
CA ALA A 442 -9.31 -22.35 3.06
C ALA A 442 -9.92 -21.39 2.04
N VAL A 443 -10.87 -20.58 2.49
CA VAL A 443 -11.48 -19.51 1.68
C VAL A 443 -10.82 -18.19 2.10
N LEU A 444 -9.88 -17.72 1.30
CA LEU A 444 -9.13 -16.50 1.60
C LEU A 444 -9.67 -15.39 0.73
N ALA A 445 -9.90 -14.22 1.31
CA ALA A 445 -10.07 -13.02 0.49
C ALA A 445 -8.80 -12.89 -0.36
N ARG A 446 -8.95 -12.68 -1.67
CA ARG A 446 -7.80 -12.27 -2.47
C ARG A 446 -7.28 -11.00 -1.83
N GLU A 447 -5.98 -10.98 -1.53
CA GLU A 447 -5.28 -9.71 -1.30
C GLU A 447 -5.16 -8.99 -2.65
N SER A 448 -6.31 -8.63 -3.21
CA SER A 448 -6.47 -7.69 -4.32
C SER A 448 -6.81 -6.31 -3.76
N ALA A 449 -6.21 -5.93 -2.64
CA ALA A 449 -6.03 -4.52 -2.38
C ALA A 449 -4.95 -4.07 -3.37
N SER A 450 -5.40 -3.62 -4.54
CA SER A 450 -4.54 -2.98 -5.51
C SER A 450 -3.66 -1.96 -4.80
N LEU A 451 -2.39 -1.86 -5.18
CA LEU A 451 -1.54 -0.76 -4.71
C LEU A 451 -2.10 0.61 -5.13
N LEU A 452 -2.99 0.63 -6.12
CA LEU A 452 -3.71 1.80 -6.56
C LEU A 452 -4.99 2.01 -5.74
N PRO A 453 -5.38 3.27 -5.49
CA PRO A 453 -6.73 3.58 -5.03
C PRO A 453 -7.77 2.98 -6.00
N GLU A 454 -8.85 2.40 -5.44
CA GLU A 454 -9.93 1.71 -6.20
C GLU A 454 -10.43 2.52 -7.40
N THR A 455 -10.54 3.84 -7.24
CA THR A 455 -11.00 4.76 -8.30
C THR A 455 -10.06 4.95 -9.47
N MET A 456 -8.74 4.91 -9.24
CA MET A 456 -7.75 5.01 -10.31
C MET A 456 -7.63 3.69 -11.06
N GLU A 457 -7.84 2.58 -10.36
CA GLU A 457 -7.94 1.27 -10.98
C GLU A 457 -9.15 1.18 -11.93
N ASP A 458 -10.32 1.70 -11.53
CA ASP A 458 -11.51 1.74 -12.38
C ASP A 458 -11.32 2.64 -13.63
N SER A 459 -10.68 3.81 -13.49
CA SER A 459 -10.30 4.69 -14.62
C SER A 459 -9.35 3.99 -15.59
N LEU A 460 -8.35 3.28 -15.07
CA LEU A 460 -7.44 2.50 -15.90
C LEU A 460 -8.13 1.31 -16.57
N CYS A 461 -9.02 0.60 -15.87
CA CYS A 461 -9.79 -0.53 -16.42
C CYS A 461 -10.74 -0.09 -17.54
N THR A 462 -11.44 1.03 -17.38
CA THR A 462 -12.32 1.61 -18.42
C THR A 462 -11.54 2.07 -19.64
N SER A 463 -10.35 2.68 -19.44
CA SER A 463 -9.46 3.05 -20.55
C SER A 463 -8.94 1.84 -21.35
N VAL A 464 -8.83 0.68 -20.71
CA VAL A 464 -8.46 -0.59 -21.34
C VAL A 464 -9.65 -1.22 -22.08
N ALA A 465 -10.86 -1.13 -21.51
CA ALA A 465 -12.08 -1.70 -22.09
C ALA A 465 -12.54 -1.00 -23.38
N GLY A 466 -12.30 0.32 -23.50
CA GLY A 466 -12.62 1.12 -24.69
C GLY A 466 -14.13 1.34 -24.92
N PRO A 467 -14.52 2.36 -25.70
CA PRO A 467 -15.93 2.60 -26.02
C PRO A 467 -16.44 1.53 -26.99
N GLU A 468 -17.47 0.77 -26.60
CA GLU A 468 -18.30 0.02 -27.55
C GLU A 468 -19.17 1.00 -28.34
N GLY A 469 -18.58 1.62 -29.36
CA GLY A 469 -19.21 2.64 -30.20
C GLY A 469 -19.40 2.20 -31.65
N THR A 470 -20.63 2.34 -32.13
CA THR A 470 -21.15 2.05 -33.48
C THR A 470 -20.29 2.57 -34.66
N PRO A 471 -20.38 1.93 -35.84
CA PRO A 471 -19.51 2.25 -36.97
C PRO A 471 -19.97 3.51 -37.70
N PHE A 472 -19.22 4.61 -37.59
CA PHE A 472 -19.27 5.69 -38.59
C PHE A 472 -17.88 6.28 -38.91
N GLU A 473 -17.43 5.89 -40.10
CA GLU A 473 -16.67 6.63 -41.12
C GLU A 473 -15.60 7.66 -40.69
N THR A 474 -14.38 7.16 -40.47
CA THR A 474 -13.14 7.56 -41.19
C THR A 474 -12.04 6.58 -40.77
N PRO A 475 -11.20 6.03 -41.68
CA PRO A 475 -10.18 5.07 -41.28
C PRO A 475 -9.07 5.79 -40.49
N PRO A 476 -8.81 5.43 -39.22
CA PRO A 476 -7.66 5.93 -38.49
C PRO A 476 -6.37 5.42 -39.14
N ASN A 477 -5.32 6.24 -39.10
CA ASN A 477 -3.99 5.87 -39.59
C ASN A 477 -3.53 4.58 -38.91
N THR A 478 -3.13 3.57 -39.69
CA THR A 478 -2.77 2.21 -39.22
C THR A 478 -1.67 2.22 -38.13
N HIS A 479 -0.83 3.26 -38.11
CA HIS A 479 0.21 3.46 -37.10
C HIS A 479 -0.30 3.99 -35.75
N MET A 480 -1.39 4.77 -35.72
CA MET A 480 -1.99 5.26 -34.47
C MET A 480 -2.78 4.16 -33.76
N VAL A 481 -3.54 3.36 -34.52
CA VAL A 481 -4.29 2.21 -34.00
C VAL A 481 -3.35 1.19 -33.32
N ALA A 482 -2.23 0.88 -33.97
CA ALA A 482 -1.23 -0.05 -33.43
C ALA A 482 -0.49 0.46 -32.18
N GLN A 483 -0.48 1.78 -31.96
CA GLN A 483 0.12 2.41 -30.77
C GLN A 483 -0.89 2.49 -29.60
N GLU A 484 -2.17 2.74 -29.90
CA GLU A 484 -3.26 2.69 -28.92
C GLU A 484 -3.42 1.27 -28.33
N ASP A 485 -3.37 0.24 -29.18
CA ASP A 485 -3.49 -1.15 -28.74
C ASP A 485 -2.33 -1.56 -27.81
N ARG A 486 -1.09 -1.11 -28.08
CA ARG A 486 0.06 -1.38 -27.21
C ARG A 486 0.01 -0.60 -25.90
N THR A 487 -0.50 0.62 -25.93
CA THR A 487 -0.74 1.42 -24.71
C THR A 487 -1.73 0.70 -23.79
N LYS A 488 -2.83 0.17 -24.33
CA LYS A 488 -3.81 -0.62 -23.56
C LYS A 488 -3.19 -1.88 -22.95
N LEU A 489 -2.38 -2.60 -23.71
CA LEU A 489 -1.71 -3.81 -23.22
C LEU A 489 -0.68 -3.51 -22.11
N LEU A 490 0.06 -2.40 -22.20
CA LEU A 490 0.95 -1.99 -21.11
C LEU A 490 0.19 -1.51 -19.88
N LYS A 491 -0.94 -0.80 -20.05
CA LYS A 491 -1.86 -0.47 -18.94
C LYS A 491 -2.39 -1.72 -18.25
N GLN A 492 -2.74 -2.75 -19.02
CA GLN A 492 -3.16 -4.05 -18.49
C GLN A 492 -2.05 -4.74 -17.69
N ALA A 493 -0.79 -4.68 -18.16
CA ALA A 493 0.36 -5.19 -17.43
C ALA A 493 0.60 -4.45 -16.12
N PHE A 494 0.45 -3.12 -16.15
CA PHE A 494 0.51 -2.29 -14.96
C PHE A 494 -0.61 -2.63 -13.95
N LEU A 495 -1.84 -2.86 -14.42
CA LEU A 495 -2.95 -3.28 -13.56
C LEU A 495 -2.70 -4.66 -12.92
N GLN A 496 -2.18 -5.63 -13.68
CA GLN A 496 -1.79 -6.93 -13.12
C GLN A 496 -0.70 -6.79 -12.06
N PHE A 497 0.28 -5.92 -12.29
CA PHE A 497 1.32 -5.61 -11.31
C PHE A 497 0.73 -5.02 -10.02
N CYS A 498 -0.21 -4.07 -10.15
CA CYS A 498 -0.86 -3.44 -9.00
C CYS A 498 -1.71 -4.43 -8.20
N ARG A 499 -2.22 -5.49 -8.83
CA ARG A 499 -2.92 -6.64 -8.21
C ARG A 499 -1.99 -7.73 -7.68
N HIS A 500 -0.70 -7.45 -7.54
CA HIS A 500 0.33 -8.39 -7.09
C HIS A 500 0.60 -9.61 -8.02
N ASP A 501 0.09 -9.62 -9.25
CA ASP A 501 0.45 -10.62 -10.27
C ASP A 501 1.71 -10.20 -11.02
N LEU A 502 2.85 -10.32 -10.34
CA LEU A 502 4.17 -9.96 -10.88
C LEU A 502 4.57 -10.83 -12.08
N VAL A 503 4.16 -12.11 -12.09
CA VAL A 503 4.54 -13.06 -13.14
C VAL A 503 3.73 -12.81 -14.41
N GLY A 504 2.42 -12.56 -14.28
CA GLY A 504 1.57 -12.16 -15.40
C GLY A 504 2.03 -10.84 -16.01
N ALA A 505 2.28 -9.83 -15.17
CA ALA A 505 2.76 -8.52 -15.60
C ALA A 505 4.09 -8.62 -16.36
N GLN A 506 5.07 -9.37 -15.83
CA GLN A 506 6.36 -9.57 -16.50
C GLN A 506 6.21 -10.29 -17.84
N SER A 507 5.38 -11.34 -17.90
CA SER A 507 5.14 -12.09 -19.14
C SER A 507 4.56 -11.20 -20.24
N MET A 508 3.61 -10.32 -19.90
CA MET A 508 3.02 -9.41 -20.88
C MET A 508 4.01 -8.33 -21.33
N VAL A 509 4.85 -7.83 -20.42
CA VAL A 509 5.92 -6.87 -20.77
C VAL A 509 6.96 -7.50 -21.69
N ASP A 510 7.39 -8.73 -21.42
CA ASP A 510 8.37 -9.46 -22.25
C ASP A 510 7.82 -9.75 -23.65
N GLU A 511 6.50 -10.00 -23.77
CA GLU A 511 5.82 -10.18 -25.05
C GLU A 511 5.70 -8.86 -25.84
N LEU A 512 5.34 -7.76 -25.16
CA LEU A 512 5.19 -6.43 -25.77
C LEU A 512 6.52 -5.83 -26.22
N PHE A 513 7.55 -5.98 -25.39
CA PHE A 513 8.86 -5.36 -25.60
C PHE A 513 9.97 -6.41 -25.46
N PRO A 514 10.19 -7.28 -26.45
CA PRO A 514 11.25 -8.28 -26.41
C PRO A 514 12.63 -7.64 -26.28
N SER A 515 13.57 -8.36 -25.67
CA SER A 515 14.92 -7.89 -25.30
C SER A 515 15.78 -7.46 -26.50
N ASP A 516 15.45 -7.95 -27.70
CA ASP A 516 16.23 -7.77 -28.93
C ASP A 516 15.70 -6.64 -29.86
N GLY A 517 14.69 -5.86 -29.45
CA GLY A 517 14.02 -4.88 -30.31
C GLY A 517 14.54 -3.43 -30.23
N GLU A 518 14.78 -2.79 -31.39
CA GLU A 518 15.08 -1.34 -31.59
C GLU A 518 13.87 -0.40 -31.31
N GLY A 519 13.15 -0.62 -30.20
CA GLY A 519 11.86 0.03 -29.90
C GLY A 519 11.87 1.14 -28.84
N GLY A 520 13.03 1.71 -28.50
CA GLY A 520 13.15 2.68 -27.37
C GLY A 520 12.19 3.87 -27.46
N ALA A 521 12.08 4.50 -28.63
CA ALA A 521 11.22 5.67 -28.83
C ALA A 521 9.71 5.37 -28.73
N GLU A 522 9.27 4.15 -29.09
CA GLU A 522 7.87 3.73 -28.96
C GLU A 522 7.53 3.45 -27.50
N LEU A 523 8.42 2.77 -26.77
CA LEU A 523 8.32 2.56 -25.32
C LEU A 523 8.27 3.91 -24.58
N ASP A 524 9.16 4.85 -24.94
CA ASP A 524 9.20 6.18 -24.35
C ASP A 524 7.88 6.93 -24.53
N ALA A 525 7.27 6.86 -25.71
CA ALA A 525 5.98 7.51 -26.00
C ALA A 525 4.83 6.87 -25.20
N ILE A 526 4.79 5.53 -25.12
CA ILE A 526 3.74 4.81 -24.38
C ILE A 526 3.84 5.11 -22.88
N VAL A 527 5.04 5.02 -22.30
CA VAL A 527 5.26 5.30 -20.86
C VAL A 527 4.94 6.76 -20.54
N THR A 528 5.34 7.69 -21.40
CA THR A 528 5.00 9.12 -21.24
C THR A 528 3.48 9.33 -21.27
N GLN A 529 2.77 8.65 -22.17
CA GLN A 529 1.31 8.76 -22.24
C GLN A 529 0.62 8.20 -20.99
N ILE A 530 1.04 7.03 -20.51
CA ILE A 530 0.48 6.44 -19.28
C ILE A 530 0.71 7.35 -18.07
N ASP A 531 1.92 7.91 -17.95
CA ASP A 531 2.26 8.82 -16.85
C ASP A 531 1.44 10.13 -16.92
N LEU A 532 1.24 10.68 -18.13
CA LEU A 532 0.36 11.84 -18.34
C LEU A 532 -1.09 11.52 -17.99
N ASP A 533 -1.62 10.39 -18.45
CA ASP A 533 -2.99 9.94 -18.15
C ASP A 533 -3.20 9.82 -16.63
N LEU A 534 -2.18 9.39 -15.90
CA LEU A 534 -2.22 9.21 -14.44
C LEU A 534 -2.19 10.53 -13.67
N VAL A 535 -1.33 11.46 -14.11
CA VAL A 535 -1.11 12.75 -13.46
C VAL A 535 -2.27 13.71 -13.76
N ASP A 536 -2.89 13.59 -14.95
CA ASP A 536 -4.04 14.39 -15.37
C ASP A 536 -5.40 13.66 -15.22
N ASP A 537 -5.42 12.53 -14.50
CA ASP A 537 -6.62 11.69 -14.33
C ASP A 537 -7.80 12.43 -13.66
N PHE A 538 -9.01 11.98 -13.99
CA PHE A 538 -10.25 12.47 -13.42
C PHE A 538 -10.47 11.87 -12.01
N PRO A 539 -11.01 12.62 -11.05
CA PRO A 539 -11.34 12.06 -9.75
C PRO A 539 -12.59 11.18 -9.85
N ALA A 540 -12.42 9.86 -9.97
CA ALA A 540 -13.55 8.93 -10.10
C ALA A 540 -14.47 8.88 -8.85
N CYS A 541 -13.97 9.30 -7.69
CA CYS A 541 -14.72 9.38 -6.43
C CYS A 541 -15.59 10.64 -6.29
N ASP A 542 -15.44 11.61 -7.22
CA ASP A 542 -16.20 12.87 -7.16
C ASP A 542 -17.37 12.83 -8.16
N PRO A 543 -18.62 12.72 -7.68
CA PRO A 543 -19.81 12.64 -8.53
C PRO A 543 -20.00 13.86 -9.44
N ARG A 544 -19.36 15.01 -9.12
CA ARG A 544 -19.50 16.24 -9.90
C ARG A 544 -18.81 16.11 -11.25
N TRP A 545 -17.92 15.13 -11.40
CA TRP A 545 -17.27 14.82 -12.65
C TRP A 545 -18.07 13.87 -13.54
N ALA A 546 -19.17 13.26 -13.05
CA ALA A 546 -19.96 12.30 -13.83
C ALA A 546 -20.52 12.85 -15.17
N GLU A 547 -20.80 14.17 -15.25
CA GLU A 547 -21.23 14.80 -16.52
C GLU A 547 -20.06 15.27 -17.39
N SER A 548 -18.84 15.32 -16.84
CA SER A 548 -17.62 15.81 -17.50
C SER A 548 -16.66 14.67 -17.91
N VAL A 549 -16.91 13.46 -17.42
CA VAL A 549 -16.26 12.21 -17.85
C VAL A 549 -17.03 11.68 -19.07
N PRO A 550 -16.35 11.32 -20.17
CA PRO A 550 -17.00 10.66 -21.30
C PRO A 550 -17.57 9.29 -20.84
N ASP A 551 -18.90 9.15 -20.88
CA ASP A 551 -19.69 7.96 -20.49
C ASP A 551 -19.41 7.39 -19.08
N GLU A 552 -20.11 7.88 -18.04
CA GLU A 552 -20.76 7.04 -17.01
C GLU A 552 -21.61 7.86 -16.02
N GLY A 553 -22.73 7.29 -15.57
CA GLY A 553 -23.84 7.99 -14.90
C GLY A 553 -23.76 8.11 -13.37
N ALA A 554 -24.11 9.32 -12.89
CA ALA A 554 -24.85 9.70 -11.67
C ALA A 554 -24.49 9.14 -10.26
N GLY A 555 -24.01 10.05 -9.38
CA GLY A 555 -24.58 10.24 -8.03
C GLY A 555 -23.61 10.29 -6.83
N PHE A 556 -23.88 11.22 -5.88
CA PHE A 556 -23.41 11.37 -4.47
C PHE A 556 -22.46 12.52 -4.09
N THR A 557 -23.03 13.72 -3.87
CA THR A 557 -22.39 14.97 -3.43
C THR A 557 -21.65 14.90 -2.08
N LEU A 558 -20.39 15.36 -2.01
CA LEU A 558 -19.77 16.11 -0.88
C LEU A 558 -18.51 16.87 -1.36
N THR A 559 -18.30 18.11 -0.91
CA THR A 559 -17.25 19.04 -1.41
C THR A 559 -16.03 19.17 -0.48
N SER A 560 -14.90 19.59 -1.08
CA SER A 560 -13.74 20.28 -0.48
C SER A 560 -12.63 19.47 0.21
N LEU A 561 -12.87 18.25 0.69
CA LEU A 561 -11.82 17.34 1.23
C LEU A 561 -11.18 16.42 0.17
N ILE A 562 -11.74 16.41 -1.05
CA ILE A 562 -11.40 15.44 -2.10
C ILE A 562 -10.10 15.81 -2.85
N LEU A 563 -9.84 17.10 -3.13
CA LEU A 563 -8.73 17.50 -4.01
C LEU A 563 -7.34 17.19 -3.45
N LEU A 564 -7.13 17.37 -2.13
CA LEU A 564 -5.82 17.06 -1.52
C LEU A 564 -5.57 15.56 -1.57
N HIS A 565 -6.58 14.75 -1.20
CA HIS A 565 -6.50 13.30 -1.27
C HIS A 565 -6.29 12.81 -2.71
N GLN A 566 -6.98 13.43 -3.69
CA GLN A 566 -6.79 13.15 -5.10
C GLN A 566 -5.34 13.39 -5.55
N LEU A 567 -4.73 14.51 -5.18
CA LEU A 567 -3.32 14.79 -5.52
C LEU A 567 -2.35 13.80 -4.83
N GLU A 568 -2.65 13.40 -3.60
CA GLU A 568 -1.89 12.37 -2.87
C GLU A 568 -2.03 10.99 -3.53
N ASP A 569 -3.22 10.66 -4.01
CA ASP A 569 -3.52 9.41 -4.71
C ASP A 569 -2.84 9.34 -6.07
N LYS A 570 -2.87 10.42 -6.85
CA LYS A 570 -2.07 10.57 -8.08
C LYS A 570 -0.57 10.37 -7.81
N MET A 571 -0.05 10.94 -6.72
CA MET A 571 1.34 10.74 -6.29
C MET A 571 1.64 9.29 -5.90
N LYS A 572 0.71 8.57 -5.25
CA LYS A 572 0.87 7.13 -4.96
C LYS A 572 0.86 6.31 -6.24
N ALA A 573 -0.05 6.61 -7.16
CA ALA A 573 -0.13 5.90 -8.42
C ALA A 573 1.13 6.12 -9.27
N HIS A 574 1.66 7.35 -9.34
CA HIS A 574 2.95 7.66 -9.97
C HIS A 574 4.07 6.80 -9.39
N ARG A 575 4.12 6.65 -8.06
CA ARG A 575 5.12 5.79 -7.40
C ARG A 575 4.94 4.32 -7.77
N CYS A 576 3.70 3.83 -7.83
CA CYS A 576 3.42 2.45 -8.27
C CYS A 576 3.87 2.24 -9.72
N LEU A 577 3.65 3.21 -10.61
CA LEU A 577 4.16 3.17 -11.99
C LEU A 577 5.69 3.12 -12.03
N MET A 578 6.36 3.94 -11.22
CA MET A 578 7.82 3.90 -11.12
C MET A 578 8.34 2.55 -10.59
N ASP A 579 7.68 1.97 -9.59
CA ASP A 579 8.03 0.65 -9.05
C ASP A 579 7.80 -0.45 -10.08
N PHE A 580 6.72 -0.38 -10.86
CA PHE A 580 6.46 -1.26 -12.00
C PHE A 580 7.57 -1.16 -13.06
N LEU A 581 7.94 0.04 -13.49
CA LEU A 581 9.00 0.26 -14.49
C LEU A 581 10.37 -0.21 -14.00
N LEU A 582 10.66 -0.06 -12.71
CA LEU A 582 11.90 -0.54 -12.09
C LEU A 582 11.93 -2.07 -12.00
N GLN A 583 10.86 -2.71 -11.52
CA GLN A 583 10.82 -4.16 -11.32
C GLN A 583 10.78 -4.94 -12.64
N THR A 584 10.14 -4.37 -13.68
CA THR A 584 10.10 -4.97 -15.02
C THR A 584 11.35 -4.70 -15.86
N GLY A 585 12.28 -3.87 -15.37
CA GLY A 585 13.50 -3.48 -16.09
C GLY A 585 13.24 -2.56 -17.29
N LEU A 586 12.03 -2.01 -17.43
CA LEU A 586 11.68 -1.07 -18.51
C LEU A 586 12.36 0.28 -18.33
N LEU A 587 12.60 0.73 -17.10
CA LEU A 587 13.19 2.04 -16.83
C LEU A 587 14.57 2.21 -17.48
N ASP A 588 15.40 1.16 -17.45
CA ASP A 588 16.76 1.18 -18.04
C ASP A 588 16.74 1.22 -19.58
N ARG A 589 15.59 0.93 -20.20
CA ARG A 589 15.41 0.92 -21.66
C ARG A 589 14.89 2.25 -22.21
N LEU A 590 14.46 3.17 -21.34
CA LEU A 590 13.98 4.48 -21.74
C LEU A 590 15.11 5.35 -22.29
N THR A 591 14.83 6.13 -23.33
CA THR A 591 15.82 6.98 -24.00
C THR A 591 15.51 8.46 -23.82
N SER A 592 14.71 9.05 -24.70
CA SER A 592 14.36 10.46 -24.67
C SER A 592 13.06 10.76 -25.38
N THR A 593 12.29 11.71 -24.83
CA THR A 593 11.08 12.26 -25.43
C THR A 593 11.23 13.75 -25.73
N ALA A 594 10.38 14.27 -26.62
CA ALA A 594 10.34 15.69 -26.92
C ALA A 594 9.43 16.42 -25.92
N VAL A 595 10.01 17.30 -25.10
CA VAL A 595 9.30 18.16 -24.14
C VAL A 595 9.55 19.61 -24.55
N HIS A 596 8.47 20.38 -24.75
CA HIS A 596 8.53 21.78 -25.22
C HIS A 596 9.44 21.97 -26.47
N MET A 597 9.33 21.07 -27.45
CA MET A 597 10.14 21.06 -28.68
C MET A 597 11.65 20.81 -28.48
N SER A 598 12.06 20.36 -27.29
CA SER A 598 13.44 19.98 -26.97
C SER A 598 13.54 18.53 -26.49
N PRO A 599 14.57 17.76 -26.87
CA PRO A 599 14.73 16.40 -26.39
C PRO A 599 15.11 16.40 -24.90
N MET A 600 14.45 15.57 -24.12
CA MET A 600 14.67 15.37 -22.69
C MET A 600 14.67 13.86 -22.40
N ALA A 601 15.51 13.39 -21.47
CA ALA A 601 15.47 11.99 -21.07
C ALA A 601 14.10 11.66 -20.44
N THR A 602 13.44 10.59 -20.88
CA THR A 602 12.08 10.22 -20.45
C THR A 602 11.99 10.06 -18.93
N ARG A 603 13.01 9.45 -18.32
CA ARG A 603 13.14 9.31 -16.85
C ARG A 603 13.08 10.67 -16.11
N LEU A 604 13.60 11.74 -16.71
CA LEU A 604 13.58 13.08 -16.11
C LEU A 604 12.23 13.76 -16.29
N LEU A 605 11.48 13.42 -17.35
CA LEU A 605 10.09 13.85 -17.52
C LEU A 605 9.18 13.20 -16.46
N LEU A 606 9.35 11.89 -16.19
CA LEU A 606 8.64 11.22 -15.09
C LEU A 606 8.96 11.87 -13.73
N CYS A 607 10.20 12.32 -13.53
CA CYS A 607 10.58 13.09 -12.34
C CYS A 607 9.86 14.46 -12.31
N GLU A 608 9.79 15.15 -13.45
CA GLU A 608 9.08 16.43 -13.57
C GLU A 608 7.59 16.32 -13.22
N HIS A 609 6.90 15.26 -13.65
CA HIS A 609 5.49 15.07 -13.29
C HIS A 609 5.30 14.86 -11.78
N ALA A 610 6.16 14.08 -11.13
CA ALA A 610 6.15 13.93 -9.68
C ALA A 610 6.50 15.25 -8.95
N GLU A 611 7.44 16.03 -9.48
CA GLU A 611 7.74 17.38 -8.97
C GLU A 611 6.52 18.30 -9.08
N LYS A 612 5.81 18.30 -10.21
CA LYS A 612 4.57 19.09 -10.41
C LYS A 612 3.45 18.65 -9.48
N LEU A 613 3.28 17.36 -9.24
CA LEU A 613 2.34 16.85 -8.22
C LEU A 613 2.71 17.35 -6.82
N SER A 614 4.00 17.32 -6.45
CA SER A 614 4.44 17.85 -5.15
C SER A 614 4.19 19.36 -5.02
N ALA A 615 4.41 20.12 -6.09
CA ALA A 615 4.13 21.56 -6.13
C ALA A 615 2.62 21.84 -6.09
N ALA A 616 1.79 21.03 -6.75
CA ALA A 616 0.34 21.15 -6.72
C ALA A 616 -0.24 20.92 -5.31
N ILE A 617 0.28 19.94 -4.57
CA ILE A 617 -0.11 19.70 -3.16
C ILE A 617 0.18 20.95 -2.30
N VAL A 618 1.35 21.58 -2.48
CA VAL A 618 1.70 22.82 -1.78
C VAL A 618 0.82 24.00 -2.19
N LEU A 619 0.54 24.15 -3.49
CA LEU A 619 -0.39 25.17 -3.97
C LEU A 619 -1.78 24.98 -3.37
N LYS A 620 -2.26 23.74 -3.25
CA LYS A 620 -3.57 23.44 -2.65
C LYS A 620 -3.63 23.79 -1.16
N ASN A 621 -2.52 23.62 -0.43
CA ASN A 621 -2.40 24.04 0.96
C ASN A 621 -2.44 25.57 1.11
N HIS A 622 -1.81 26.30 0.19
CA HIS A 622 -1.90 27.76 0.13
C HIS A 622 -3.28 28.26 -0.33
N HIS A 623 -3.94 27.55 -1.24
CA HIS A 623 -5.32 27.84 -1.63
C HIS A 623 -6.28 27.79 -0.43
N ALA A 624 -6.04 26.88 0.54
CA ALA A 624 -6.80 26.84 1.78
C ALA A 624 -6.59 28.06 2.70
N LYS A 625 -5.42 28.72 2.63
CA LYS A 625 -5.08 29.90 3.43
C LYS A 625 -5.49 31.21 2.77
N HIS A 626 -5.29 31.32 1.45
CA HIS A 626 -5.51 32.53 0.66
C HIS A 626 -6.44 32.27 -0.54
N PRO A 627 -7.72 31.92 -0.30
CA PRO A 627 -8.62 31.46 -1.35
C PRO A 627 -8.92 32.53 -2.39
N GLU A 628 -9.04 33.81 -2.00
CA GLU A 628 -9.37 34.89 -2.94
C GLU A 628 -8.29 35.06 -4.00
N LEU A 629 -7.03 35.22 -3.58
CA LEU A 629 -5.86 35.40 -4.46
C LEU A 629 -5.65 34.20 -5.38
N VAL A 630 -5.72 32.99 -4.83
CA VAL A 630 -5.43 31.78 -5.63
C VAL A 630 -6.57 31.50 -6.61
N ASN A 631 -7.85 31.71 -6.24
CA ASN A 631 -8.96 31.51 -7.16
C ASN A 631 -8.97 32.52 -8.32
N THR A 632 -8.60 33.79 -8.09
CA THR A 632 -8.48 34.76 -9.18
C THR A 632 -7.36 34.40 -10.14
N ALA A 633 -6.22 33.96 -9.62
CA ALA A 633 -5.10 33.47 -10.42
C ALA A 633 -5.47 32.22 -11.23
N ILE A 634 -6.17 31.24 -10.63
CA ILE A 634 -6.65 30.03 -11.31
C ILE A 634 -7.62 30.39 -12.45
N LEU A 635 -8.58 31.30 -12.19
CA LEU A 635 -9.51 31.76 -13.22
C LEU A 635 -8.79 32.45 -14.38
N SER A 636 -7.74 33.21 -14.10
CA SER A 636 -6.90 33.83 -15.14
C SER A 636 -6.15 32.77 -15.96
N ALA A 637 -5.60 31.75 -15.30
CA ALA A 637 -4.90 30.65 -15.96
C ALA A 637 -5.83 29.86 -16.90
N LEU A 638 -7.02 29.49 -16.43
CA LEU A 638 -8.01 28.77 -17.25
C LEU A 638 -8.52 29.59 -18.44
N LYS A 639 -8.64 30.91 -18.28
CA LYS A 639 -8.98 31.82 -19.40
C LYS A 639 -7.86 31.90 -20.43
N LYS A 640 -6.59 31.92 -20.00
CA LYS A 640 -5.43 31.93 -20.90
C LYS A 640 -5.28 30.60 -21.66
N SER A 641 -5.63 29.47 -21.03
CA SER A 641 -5.64 28.15 -21.67
C SER A 641 -6.87 27.88 -22.53
N ASN A 642 -7.86 28.79 -22.53
CA ASN A 642 -9.14 28.66 -23.24
C ASN A 642 -9.91 27.39 -22.82
N THR A 643 -9.85 27.05 -21.53
CA THR A 643 -10.53 25.89 -20.94
C THR A 643 -11.91 26.31 -20.41
N ASP A 644 -12.97 25.68 -20.93
CA ASP A 644 -14.33 25.91 -20.43
C ASP A 644 -14.53 25.28 -19.05
N ILE A 645 -15.23 25.99 -18.18
CA ILE A 645 -15.54 25.53 -16.81
C ILE A 645 -16.98 24.99 -16.82
N PRO A 646 -17.18 23.68 -16.60
CA PRO A 646 -18.50 23.09 -16.46
C PRO A 646 -19.29 23.74 -15.32
N SER A 647 -20.60 23.91 -15.47
CA SER A 647 -21.45 24.62 -14.52
C SER A 647 -21.56 23.95 -13.14
N ASN A 648 -21.23 22.65 -13.06
CA ASN A 648 -21.25 21.80 -11.88
C ASN A 648 -19.90 21.73 -11.13
N LEU A 649 -18.82 22.29 -11.70
CA LEU A 649 -17.46 22.24 -11.15
C LEU A 649 -16.93 23.61 -10.77
N THR A 650 -16.02 23.64 -9.80
CA THR A 650 -15.29 24.88 -9.47
C THR A 650 -14.07 25.04 -10.39
N PRO A 651 -13.60 26.28 -10.62
CA PRO A 651 -12.37 26.52 -11.38
C PRO A 651 -11.17 25.77 -10.79
N ALA A 652 -11.12 25.63 -9.46
CA ALA A 652 -10.06 24.88 -8.78
C ALA A 652 -10.12 23.38 -9.12
N ASP A 653 -11.31 22.78 -9.22
CA ASP A 653 -11.44 21.36 -9.59
C ASP A 653 -10.85 21.12 -10.99
N VAL A 654 -11.17 21.98 -11.96
CA VAL A 654 -10.66 21.86 -13.34
C VAL A 654 -9.15 22.08 -13.39
N PHE A 655 -8.64 23.05 -12.64
CA PHE A 655 -7.21 23.37 -12.65
C PHE A 655 -6.35 22.30 -11.97
N PHE A 656 -6.77 21.75 -10.82
CA PHE A 656 -6.04 20.68 -10.13
C PHE A 656 -6.21 19.30 -10.78
N ARG A 657 -7.11 19.16 -11.78
CA ARG A 657 -7.13 17.98 -12.66
C ARG A 657 -5.85 17.91 -13.49
N GLU A 658 -5.51 18.97 -14.20
CA GLU A 658 -4.38 19.03 -15.15
C GLU A 658 -3.08 19.45 -14.45
N VAL A 659 -2.53 18.55 -13.63
CA VAL A 659 -1.31 18.82 -12.88
C VAL A 659 -0.11 19.03 -13.81
N SER A 660 -0.12 18.45 -15.02
CA SER A 660 0.92 18.68 -16.03
C SER A 660 1.09 20.17 -16.40
N GLN A 661 0.02 20.97 -16.30
CA GLN A 661 -0.05 22.40 -16.65
C GLN A 661 0.02 23.34 -15.43
N ILE A 662 0.36 22.83 -14.24
CA ILE A 662 0.35 23.60 -12.99
C ILE A 662 1.25 24.84 -13.03
N SER A 663 2.31 24.84 -13.85
CA SER A 663 3.25 25.97 -13.98
C SER A 663 2.62 27.24 -14.54
N SER A 664 1.48 27.14 -15.25
CA SER A 664 0.76 28.30 -15.80
C SER A 664 0.26 29.29 -14.74
N ILE A 665 0.09 28.83 -13.49
CA ILE A 665 -0.38 29.67 -12.38
C ILE A 665 0.62 30.77 -12.02
N PHE A 666 1.92 30.54 -12.22
CA PHE A 666 2.95 31.48 -11.79
C PHE A 666 2.82 32.84 -12.48
N GLU A 667 2.65 32.85 -13.80
CA GLU A 667 2.44 34.10 -14.53
C GLU A 667 1.16 34.81 -14.07
N CYS A 668 0.10 34.05 -13.78
CA CYS A 668 -1.18 34.59 -13.35
C CYS A 668 -1.13 35.20 -11.93
N LEU A 669 -0.38 34.61 -11.01
CA LEU A 669 -0.15 35.16 -9.67
C LEU A 669 0.57 36.51 -9.73
N LEU A 670 1.59 36.61 -10.59
CA LEU A 670 2.32 37.87 -10.81
C LEU A 670 1.44 38.96 -11.45
N ASP A 671 0.54 38.58 -12.36
CA ASP A 671 -0.41 39.52 -12.95
C ASP A 671 -1.39 40.07 -11.89
N GLU A 672 -1.83 39.26 -10.94
CA GLU A 672 -2.67 39.70 -9.82
C GLU A 672 -1.90 40.58 -8.82
N GLU A 673 -0.64 40.25 -8.54
CA GLU A 673 0.26 41.09 -7.74
C GLU A 673 0.43 42.49 -8.35
N GLU A 674 0.72 42.55 -9.65
CA GLU A 674 0.94 43.82 -10.34
C GLU A 674 -0.34 44.67 -10.39
N LYS A 675 -1.52 44.04 -10.50
CA LYS A 675 -2.81 44.74 -10.36
C LYS A 675 -2.98 45.28 -8.95
N ALA A 676 -2.71 44.48 -7.92
CA ALA A 676 -2.83 44.91 -6.52
C ALA A 676 -1.93 46.11 -6.22
N LEU A 677 -0.68 46.10 -6.71
CA LEU A 677 0.28 47.21 -6.60
C LEU A 677 -0.17 48.48 -7.33
N LYS A 678 -0.90 48.36 -8.45
CA LYS A 678 -1.40 49.52 -9.22
C LYS A 678 -2.69 50.11 -8.65
N GLU A 679 -3.59 49.27 -8.14
CA GLU A 679 -4.94 49.67 -7.73
C GLU A 679 -5.02 50.16 -6.28
N HIS A 680 -4.13 49.69 -5.39
CA HIS A 680 -4.25 49.95 -3.95
C HIS A 680 -3.19 50.92 -3.43
N SER A 681 -3.63 52.04 -2.87
CA SER A 681 -2.79 53.01 -2.14
C SER A 681 -2.51 52.59 -0.69
N ASP A 682 -3.14 51.52 -0.20
CA ASP A 682 -2.97 51.00 1.16
C ASP A 682 -1.73 50.10 1.24
N ALA A 683 -0.76 50.52 2.05
CA ALA A 683 0.52 49.84 2.21
C ALA A 683 0.41 48.43 2.77
N ALA A 684 -0.58 48.18 3.64
CA ALA A 684 -0.75 46.88 4.26
C ALA A 684 -1.28 45.84 3.26
N ARG A 685 -2.23 46.24 2.41
CA ARG A 685 -2.93 45.33 1.51
C ARG A 685 -2.07 44.88 0.33
N TRP A 686 -1.32 45.78 -0.31
CA TRP A 686 -0.42 45.37 -1.37
C TRP A 686 0.73 44.53 -0.82
N ALA A 687 1.26 44.86 0.37
CA ALA A 687 2.35 44.10 1.00
C ALA A 687 1.91 42.67 1.29
N GLU A 688 0.70 42.48 1.83
CA GLU A 688 0.14 41.14 2.04
C GLU A 688 0.06 40.34 0.74
N VAL A 689 -0.43 40.92 -0.36
CA VAL A 689 -0.53 40.22 -1.65
C VAL A 689 0.85 39.84 -2.18
N VAL A 690 1.82 40.75 -2.19
CA VAL A 690 3.20 40.50 -2.67
C VAL A 690 3.86 39.39 -1.84
N LEU A 691 3.74 39.46 -0.51
CA LEU A 691 4.32 38.45 0.39
C LEU A 691 3.69 37.08 0.16
N ASN A 692 2.37 37.01 -0.01
CA ASN A 692 1.67 35.75 -0.26
C ASN A 692 2.02 35.16 -1.63
N VAL A 693 2.10 35.97 -2.70
CA VAL A 693 2.52 35.52 -4.03
C VAL A 693 3.94 34.95 -3.98
N ASN A 694 4.86 35.67 -3.33
CA ASN A 694 6.22 35.20 -3.15
C ASN A 694 6.29 33.87 -2.40
N ASP A 695 5.55 33.72 -1.30
CA ASP A 695 5.53 32.47 -0.52
C ASP A 695 4.95 31.31 -1.33
N ILE A 696 3.88 31.52 -2.10
CA ILE A 696 3.32 30.48 -2.97
C ILE A 696 4.35 30.03 -4.01
N VAL A 697 4.94 30.97 -4.75
CA VAL A 697 5.94 30.65 -5.80
C VAL A 697 7.15 29.96 -5.18
N LYS A 698 7.68 30.51 -4.09
CA LYS A 698 8.84 29.97 -3.36
C LYS A 698 8.58 28.54 -2.88
N ASP A 699 7.48 28.31 -2.18
CA ASP A 699 7.18 27.01 -1.56
C ASP A 699 6.90 25.93 -2.62
N MET A 700 6.24 26.28 -3.73
CA MET A 700 6.04 25.36 -4.86
C MET A 700 7.37 24.93 -5.49
N LEU A 701 8.27 25.89 -5.74
CA LEU A 701 9.59 25.60 -6.33
C LEU A 701 10.49 24.83 -5.37
N GLN A 702 10.42 25.13 -4.07
CA GLN A 702 11.16 24.40 -3.04
C GLN A 702 10.68 22.95 -2.89
N ALA A 703 9.36 22.71 -2.95
CA ALA A 703 8.80 21.37 -2.90
C ALA A 703 9.28 20.51 -4.08
N ALA A 704 9.28 21.08 -5.29
CA ALA A 704 9.81 20.44 -6.49
C ALA A 704 11.31 20.13 -6.35
N ALA A 705 12.12 21.09 -5.89
CA ALA A 705 13.55 20.89 -5.68
C ALA A 705 13.84 19.81 -4.61
N GLN A 706 13.11 19.83 -3.50
CA GLN A 706 13.26 18.85 -2.42
C GLN A 706 12.87 17.44 -2.89
N TYR A 707 11.82 17.30 -3.69
CA TYR A 707 11.45 16.01 -4.28
C TYR A 707 12.59 15.48 -5.17
N ARG A 708 13.10 16.33 -6.07
CA ARG A 708 14.21 15.99 -6.96
C ARG A 708 15.44 15.51 -6.20
N GLU A 709 15.84 16.22 -5.14
CA GLU A 709 17.01 15.85 -4.32
C GLU A 709 16.79 14.54 -3.55
N THR A 710 15.63 14.37 -2.91
CA THR A 710 15.34 13.19 -2.09
C THR A 710 15.14 11.92 -2.90
N LYS A 711 14.66 12.03 -4.15
CA LYS A 711 14.37 10.91 -5.05
C LYS A 711 15.33 10.78 -6.23
N ALA A 712 16.42 11.55 -6.25
CA ALA A 712 17.41 11.54 -7.33
C ALA A 712 17.94 10.14 -7.70
N SER A 713 18.01 9.21 -6.74
CA SER A 713 18.46 7.84 -6.99
C SER A 713 17.49 7.02 -7.83
N LEU A 714 16.17 7.25 -7.71
CA LEU A 714 15.15 6.51 -8.45
C LEU A 714 15.18 6.81 -9.95
N TYR A 715 15.56 8.04 -10.30
CA TYR A 715 15.56 8.51 -11.67
C TYR A 715 16.97 8.53 -12.28
N ARG A 716 17.97 7.85 -11.70
CA ARG A 716 19.36 7.92 -12.19
C ARG A 716 19.50 7.28 -13.57
N ALA A 717 20.38 7.82 -14.41
CA ALA A 717 20.76 7.21 -15.69
C ALA A 717 21.48 5.87 -15.48
N PRO A 718 21.26 4.85 -16.34
CA PRO A 718 22.01 3.61 -16.29
C PRO A 718 23.49 3.84 -16.67
N GLU A 719 24.40 3.06 -16.07
CA GLU A 719 25.86 3.27 -16.16
C GLU A 719 26.42 3.20 -17.59
N ASN A 720 25.70 2.56 -18.53
CA ASN A 720 26.13 2.30 -19.90
C ASN A 720 25.28 3.03 -20.98
N CYS A 721 24.53 4.08 -20.62
CA CYS A 721 23.60 4.74 -21.53
C CYS A 721 24.28 5.70 -22.53
N SER A 722 23.61 5.94 -23.67
CA SER A 722 23.97 6.99 -24.63
C SER A 722 24.04 8.37 -23.97
N PRO A 723 24.82 9.33 -24.53
CA PRO A 723 24.87 10.68 -23.99
C PRO A 723 23.48 11.33 -24.03
N GLU A 724 22.92 11.52 -22.84
CA GLU A 724 21.63 12.18 -22.63
C GLU A 724 21.63 13.63 -23.14
N PRO A 725 20.46 14.13 -23.60
CA PRO A 725 20.32 15.49 -24.07
C PRO A 725 20.48 16.54 -22.96
N GLU A 726 20.52 17.82 -23.37
CA GLU A 726 20.53 18.97 -22.45
C GLU A 726 19.33 18.90 -21.51
N TYR A 727 19.58 18.98 -20.19
CA TYR A 727 18.52 18.92 -19.19
C TYR A 727 18.16 20.32 -18.71
N ILE A 728 16.91 20.71 -18.96
CA ILE A 728 16.31 21.95 -18.46
C ILE A 728 15.13 21.54 -17.58
N PRO A 729 15.22 21.64 -16.24
CA PRO A 729 14.08 21.33 -15.39
C PRO A 729 12.95 22.34 -15.64
N TRP A 730 11.69 21.93 -15.45
CA TRP A 730 10.54 22.85 -15.60
C TRP A 730 10.61 24.06 -14.66
N THR A 731 11.22 23.91 -13.48
CA THR A 731 11.53 25.00 -12.53
C THR A 731 12.54 26.02 -13.08
N ALA A 732 13.16 25.73 -14.22
CA ALA A 732 14.09 26.59 -14.94
C ALA A 732 13.66 26.81 -16.41
N SER A 733 12.39 26.54 -16.72
CA SER A 733 11.82 26.77 -18.05
C SER A 733 11.97 28.23 -18.48
N GLY A 734 12.34 28.43 -19.75
CA GLY A 734 12.41 29.74 -20.39
C GLY A 734 11.17 30.03 -21.25
N GLY A 735 11.15 31.20 -21.90
CA GLY A 735 10.05 31.61 -22.78
C GLY A 735 8.94 32.40 -22.08
N ALA A 736 7.90 32.77 -22.82
CA ALA A 736 6.73 33.46 -22.27
C ALA A 736 6.01 32.53 -21.28
N GLY A 737 5.82 32.98 -20.04
CA GLY A 737 5.25 32.17 -18.96
C GLY A 737 6.20 31.14 -18.32
N GLY A 738 7.46 31.04 -18.78
CA GLY A 738 8.46 30.17 -18.17
C GLY A 738 8.90 30.63 -16.78
N VAL A 739 9.31 29.70 -15.92
CA VAL A 739 9.62 29.96 -14.51
C VAL A 739 10.81 30.92 -14.34
N ARG A 740 11.84 30.86 -15.20
CA ARG A 740 12.95 31.83 -15.15
C ARG A 740 12.43 33.25 -15.39
N THR A 741 11.55 33.39 -16.37
CA THR A 741 10.96 34.67 -16.78
C THR A 741 10.08 35.23 -15.68
N VAL A 742 9.31 34.38 -15.01
CA VAL A 742 8.52 34.73 -13.81
C VAL A 742 9.44 35.24 -12.69
N ILE A 743 10.49 34.50 -12.32
CA ILE A 743 11.38 34.91 -11.22
C ILE A 743 12.10 36.23 -11.55
N MET A 744 12.54 36.43 -12.79
CA MET A 744 13.16 37.69 -13.23
C MET A 744 12.16 38.85 -13.14
N ARG A 745 10.92 38.67 -13.62
CA ARG A 745 9.86 39.68 -13.50
C ARG A 745 9.56 39.99 -12.03
N GLN A 746 9.55 38.97 -11.18
CA GLN A 746 9.33 39.14 -9.75
C GLN A 746 10.46 39.92 -9.05
N HIS A 747 11.71 39.65 -9.42
CA HIS A 747 12.86 40.40 -8.95
C HIS A 747 12.75 41.90 -9.30
N GLU A 748 12.38 42.22 -10.55
CA GLU A 748 12.17 43.60 -10.98
C GLU A 748 11.00 44.27 -10.23
N LEU A 749 9.86 43.58 -10.10
CA LEU A 749 8.67 44.08 -9.39
C LEU A 749 8.98 44.37 -7.92
N ILE A 750 9.64 43.44 -7.22
CA ILE A 750 10.00 43.63 -5.81
C ILE A 750 10.92 44.84 -5.66
N LEU A 751 11.99 44.94 -6.46
CA LEU A 751 12.99 46.00 -6.28
C LEU A 751 12.47 47.39 -6.67
N HIS A 752 11.67 47.50 -7.72
CA HIS A 752 11.24 48.79 -8.26
C HIS A 752 9.87 49.26 -7.75
N ALA A 753 8.93 48.35 -7.51
CA ALA A 753 7.57 48.71 -7.12
C ALA A 753 7.34 48.55 -5.61
N ALA A 754 7.74 47.41 -5.02
CA ALA A 754 7.44 47.10 -3.63
C ALA A 754 8.46 47.69 -2.63
N TYR A 755 9.76 47.44 -2.84
CA TYR A 755 10.82 47.78 -1.90
C TYR A 755 10.91 49.26 -1.50
N PRO A 756 10.71 50.24 -2.41
CA PRO A 756 10.73 51.66 -2.06
C PRO A 756 9.63 52.06 -1.07
N HIS A 757 8.47 51.41 -1.15
CA HIS A 757 7.28 51.71 -0.35
C HIS A 757 7.16 50.83 0.90
N ALA A 758 7.93 49.74 0.98
CA ALA A 758 7.97 48.82 2.13
C ALA A 758 8.64 49.43 3.36
N ASP A 759 8.18 49.06 4.55
CA ASP A 759 8.83 49.35 5.83
C ASP A 759 9.99 48.38 6.13
N VAL A 760 10.64 48.52 7.28
CA VAL A 760 11.83 47.73 7.62
C VAL A 760 11.50 46.24 7.79
N GLU A 761 10.35 45.92 8.37
CA GLU A 761 9.92 44.54 8.61
C GLU A 761 9.57 43.84 7.29
N VAL A 762 8.75 44.48 6.45
CA VAL A 762 8.39 43.96 5.12
C VAL A 762 9.62 43.84 4.23
N ARG A 763 10.56 44.80 4.26
CA ARG A 763 11.82 44.70 3.50
C ARG A 763 12.67 43.49 3.91
N ALA A 764 12.69 43.13 5.19
CA ALA A 764 13.43 41.96 5.66
C ALA A 764 12.83 40.67 5.07
N VAL A 765 11.50 40.53 5.14
CA VAL A 765 10.79 39.35 4.61
C VAL A 765 10.89 39.27 3.08
N LEU A 766 10.69 40.39 2.37
CA LEU A 766 10.84 40.46 0.91
C LEU A 766 12.26 40.06 0.47
N SER A 767 13.28 40.48 1.22
CA SER A 767 14.67 40.12 0.91
C SER A 767 14.91 38.62 1.07
N GLU A 768 14.39 38.01 2.13
CA GLU A 768 14.48 36.56 2.36
C GLU A 768 13.76 35.77 1.26
N GLN A 769 12.53 36.16 0.93
CA GLN A 769 11.74 35.52 -0.13
C GLN A 769 12.42 35.65 -1.50
N LEU A 770 12.90 36.85 -1.84
CA LEU A 770 13.60 37.10 -3.09
C LEU A 770 14.87 36.24 -3.20
N VAL A 771 15.63 36.12 -2.12
CA VAL A 771 16.84 35.28 -2.09
C VAL A 771 16.51 33.82 -2.38
N ALA A 772 15.42 33.29 -1.83
CA ALA A 772 14.98 31.93 -2.13
C ALA A 772 14.57 31.75 -3.60
N LEU A 773 13.89 32.73 -4.21
CA LEU A 773 13.55 32.70 -5.63
C LEU A 773 14.81 32.77 -6.52
N LEU A 774 15.76 33.65 -6.19
CA LEU A 774 17.04 33.74 -6.90
C LEU A 774 17.86 32.46 -6.77
N ASP A 775 17.82 31.81 -5.61
CA ASP A 775 18.45 30.50 -5.42
C ASP A 775 17.86 29.44 -6.36
N SER A 776 16.53 29.40 -6.51
CA SER A 776 15.87 28.51 -7.47
C SER A 776 16.28 28.80 -8.92
N LEU A 777 16.38 30.07 -9.31
CA LEU A 777 16.78 30.45 -10.67
C LEU A 777 18.23 30.06 -10.96
N LEU A 778 19.16 30.38 -10.05
CA LEU A 778 20.58 30.12 -10.22
C LEU A 778 20.90 28.62 -10.16
N SER A 779 20.25 27.85 -9.28
CA SER A 779 20.35 26.38 -9.26
C SER A 779 19.86 25.75 -10.56
N GLY A 780 18.82 26.32 -11.18
CA GLY A 780 18.35 25.93 -12.51
C GLY A 780 19.42 26.09 -13.61
N TYR A 781 20.19 27.17 -13.59
CA TYR A 781 21.34 27.33 -14.51
C TYR A 781 22.45 26.33 -14.22
N VAL A 782 22.76 26.06 -12.95
CA VAL A 782 23.78 25.07 -12.55
C VAL A 782 23.40 23.66 -13.01
N ALA A 783 22.12 23.27 -12.88
CA ALA A 783 21.62 21.99 -13.36
C ALA A 783 21.82 21.85 -14.89
N GLN A 784 21.43 22.89 -15.64
CA GLN A 784 21.59 22.92 -17.09
C GLN A 784 23.07 22.88 -17.52
N LEU A 785 23.94 23.69 -16.91
CA LEU A 785 25.39 23.66 -17.15
C LEU A 785 26.01 22.30 -16.85
N THR A 786 25.58 21.65 -15.75
CA THR A 786 26.07 20.32 -15.37
C THR A 786 25.72 19.26 -16.42
N SER A 787 24.54 19.35 -17.04
CA SER A 787 24.15 18.45 -18.14
C SER A 787 25.02 18.62 -19.39
N LEU A 788 25.49 19.86 -19.65
CA LEU A 788 26.28 20.23 -20.82
C LEU A 788 27.80 20.01 -20.68
N ARG A 789 28.31 19.59 -19.51
CA ARG A 789 29.77 19.40 -19.24
C ARG A 789 30.47 18.32 -20.07
N ARG A 790 29.78 17.68 -21.02
CA ARG A 790 30.27 16.53 -21.80
C ARG A 790 30.96 16.95 -23.11
N ALA A 791 31.88 16.12 -23.59
CA ALA A 791 32.63 16.34 -24.82
C ALA A 791 31.70 16.31 -26.05
N GLY A 792 31.36 17.49 -26.59
CA GLY A 792 30.53 17.63 -27.79
C GLY A 792 29.63 18.88 -27.81
N GLN A 793 29.34 19.47 -26.65
CA GLN A 793 28.44 20.63 -26.52
C GLN A 793 29.15 21.88 -25.98
N GLN A 794 30.47 22.00 -26.17
CA GLN A 794 31.30 23.04 -25.56
C GLN A 794 30.85 24.46 -25.94
N GLU A 795 30.41 24.69 -27.18
CA GLU A 795 29.94 26.01 -27.63
C GLU A 795 28.65 26.43 -26.92
N ARG A 796 27.71 25.48 -26.77
CA ARG A 796 26.46 25.69 -26.02
C ARG A 796 26.76 25.93 -24.53
N TYR A 797 27.68 25.16 -23.95
CA TYR A 797 28.14 25.34 -22.57
C TYR A 797 28.71 26.74 -22.33
N VAL A 798 29.64 27.19 -23.17
CA VAL A 798 30.28 28.51 -23.04
C VAL A 798 29.26 29.64 -23.20
N THR A 799 28.32 29.51 -24.14
CA THR A 799 27.24 30.50 -24.32
C THR A 799 26.38 30.61 -23.07
N LEU A 800 25.95 29.48 -22.51
CA LEU A 800 25.14 29.43 -21.29
C LEU A 800 25.92 29.91 -20.05
N GLU A 801 27.20 29.60 -19.95
CA GLU A 801 28.07 30.02 -18.83
C GLU A 801 28.25 31.55 -18.82
N ASN A 802 28.36 32.17 -20.00
CA ASN A 802 28.39 33.62 -20.15
C ASN A 802 27.04 34.25 -19.74
N GLU A 803 25.92 33.69 -20.21
CA GLU A 803 24.57 34.14 -19.84
C GLU A 803 24.36 34.03 -18.33
N TYR A 804 24.71 32.89 -17.74
CA TYR A 804 24.63 32.64 -16.30
C TYR A 804 25.46 33.65 -15.50
N THR A 805 26.71 33.89 -15.91
CA THR A 805 27.59 34.85 -15.22
C THR A 805 27.04 36.26 -15.29
N GLN A 806 26.55 36.69 -16.47
CA GLN A 806 25.92 37.98 -16.64
C GLN A 806 24.67 38.11 -15.76
N LYS A 807 23.74 37.16 -15.84
CA LYS A 807 22.49 37.17 -15.08
C LYS A 807 22.72 37.10 -13.57
N ARG A 808 23.67 36.29 -13.11
CA ARG A 808 24.05 36.22 -11.69
C ARG A 808 24.52 37.57 -11.17
N SER A 809 25.36 38.27 -11.93
CA SER A 809 25.83 39.62 -11.54
C SER A 809 24.69 40.66 -11.54
N GLU A 810 23.82 40.62 -12.55
CA GLU A 810 22.65 41.49 -12.71
C GLU A 810 21.64 41.33 -11.55
N LEU A 811 21.43 40.09 -11.10
CA LEU A 811 20.48 39.77 -10.03
C LEU A 811 20.99 40.12 -8.63
N LEU A 812 22.30 39.93 -8.38
CA LEU A 812 22.90 40.14 -7.05
C LEU A 812 23.33 41.59 -6.80
N ALA A 813 23.69 42.36 -7.84
CA ALA A 813 24.16 43.74 -7.69
C ALA A 813 23.14 44.67 -7.00
N PRO A 814 21.83 44.65 -7.33
CA PRO A 814 20.85 45.49 -6.64
C PRO A 814 20.72 45.19 -5.15
N LEU A 815 20.77 43.92 -4.75
CA LEU A 815 20.72 43.51 -3.34
C LEU A 815 21.95 44.02 -2.56
N LEU A 816 23.10 44.08 -3.23
CA LEU A 816 24.33 44.65 -2.65
C LEU A 816 24.22 46.18 -2.48
N GLU A 817 23.54 46.88 -3.39
CA GLU A 817 23.26 48.32 -3.29
C GLU A 817 22.26 48.66 -2.19
N LEU A 818 21.27 47.80 -1.98
CA LEU A 818 20.29 47.92 -0.89
C LEU A 818 20.86 47.55 0.50
N GLY A 819 22.12 47.12 0.57
CA GLY A 819 22.82 46.82 1.84
C GLY A 819 22.49 45.46 2.45
N GLN A 820 21.85 44.54 1.70
CA GLN A 820 21.50 43.19 2.16
C GLN A 820 22.71 42.24 2.17
N HIS A 821 23.75 42.61 2.92
CA HIS A 821 25.07 42.00 2.89
C HIS A 821 25.10 40.52 3.27
N GLN A 822 24.26 40.08 4.21
CA GLN A 822 24.23 38.69 4.66
C GLN A 822 23.71 37.76 3.56
N TRP A 823 22.57 38.13 2.97
CA TRP A 823 21.91 37.39 1.91
C TRP A 823 22.74 37.33 0.62
N VAL A 824 23.27 38.47 0.18
CA VAL A 824 24.14 38.55 -1.00
C VAL A 824 25.37 37.66 -0.84
N ALA A 825 25.96 37.63 0.36
CA ALA A 825 27.09 36.77 0.61
C ALA A 825 26.73 35.29 0.56
N ALA A 826 25.59 34.89 1.13
CA ALA A 826 25.15 33.48 1.08
C ALA A 826 24.98 32.99 -0.36
N LEU A 827 24.32 33.77 -1.23
CA LEU A 827 24.15 33.44 -2.64
C LEU A 827 25.47 33.47 -3.40
N ALA A 828 26.28 34.53 -3.23
CA ALA A 828 27.55 34.67 -3.93
C ALA A 828 28.57 33.60 -3.49
N GLU A 829 28.54 33.16 -2.23
CA GLU A 829 29.34 32.02 -1.76
C GLU A 829 28.86 30.70 -2.37
N LYS A 830 27.54 30.44 -2.39
CA LYS A 830 26.94 29.21 -2.93
C LYS A 830 27.24 29.06 -4.43
N TYR A 831 27.11 30.15 -5.18
CA TYR A 831 27.29 30.17 -6.63
C TYR A 831 28.67 30.63 -7.09
N CYS A 832 29.60 30.85 -6.15
CA CYS A 832 30.98 31.27 -6.42
C CYS A 832 31.08 32.54 -7.29
N ASP A 833 30.29 33.57 -6.98
CA ASP A 833 30.42 34.89 -7.62
C ASP A 833 31.51 35.73 -6.94
N PHE A 834 32.74 35.58 -7.44
CA PHE A 834 33.89 36.22 -6.82
C PHE A 834 33.87 37.74 -6.91
N ASP A 835 33.31 38.31 -7.98
CA ASP A 835 33.23 39.78 -8.13
C ASP A 835 32.36 40.37 -7.02
N ILE A 836 31.16 39.83 -6.81
CA ILE A 836 30.25 40.29 -5.75
C ILE A 836 30.85 40.07 -4.35
N LEU A 837 31.53 38.95 -4.10
CA LEU A 837 32.18 38.69 -2.81
C LEU A 837 33.29 39.71 -2.51
N VAL A 838 34.10 40.06 -3.51
CA VAL A 838 35.16 41.08 -3.37
C VAL A 838 34.54 42.46 -3.18
N GLN A 839 33.54 42.84 -3.98
CA GLN A 839 32.83 44.10 -3.84
C GLN A 839 32.20 44.25 -2.44
N LEU A 840 31.58 43.19 -1.93
CA LEU A 840 31.00 43.14 -0.59
C LEU A 840 32.04 43.39 0.50
N CYS A 841 33.17 42.68 0.45
CA CYS A 841 34.25 42.85 1.44
C CYS A 841 34.85 44.25 1.37
N GLU A 842 34.97 44.83 0.18
CA GLU A 842 35.50 46.18 -0.01
C GLU A 842 34.52 47.28 0.44
N ARG A 843 33.20 47.10 0.26
CA ARG A 843 32.18 48.05 0.76
C ARG A 843 32.07 48.03 2.28
N THR A 844 32.24 46.86 2.90
CA THR A 844 32.17 46.67 4.36
C THR A 844 33.51 46.82 5.08
N ASP A 845 34.60 47.01 4.32
CA ASP A 845 36.00 46.99 4.76
C ASP A 845 36.37 45.76 5.63
N ASN A 846 35.71 44.62 5.39
CA ASN A 846 35.90 43.40 6.17
C ASN A 846 37.03 42.54 5.61
N GLN A 847 38.27 42.91 5.92
CA GLN A 847 39.48 42.20 5.47
C GLN A 847 39.56 40.76 6.02
N SER A 848 38.98 40.49 7.19
CA SER A 848 38.98 39.14 7.77
C SER A 848 38.16 38.16 6.94
N ARG A 849 36.99 38.59 6.46
CA ARG A 849 36.12 37.80 5.59
C ARG A 849 36.75 37.55 4.22
N LEU A 850 37.44 38.54 3.67
CA LEU A 850 38.18 38.39 2.42
C LEU A 850 39.28 37.32 2.54
N GLN A 851 40.04 37.31 3.64
CA GLN A 851 41.04 36.28 3.91
C GLN A 851 40.43 34.88 4.05
N GLN A 852 39.27 34.78 4.71
CA GLN A 852 38.54 33.51 4.79
C GLN A 852 38.15 32.98 3.40
N TYR A 853 37.73 33.85 2.48
CA TYR A 853 37.43 33.44 1.10
C TYR A 853 38.67 33.02 0.32
N MET A 854 39.83 33.66 0.53
CA MET A 854 41.09 33.22 -0.07
C MET A 854 41.46 31.79 0.35
N VAL A 855 41.13 31.39 1.58
CA VAL A 855 41.34 30.01 2.06
C VAL A 855 40.24 29.08 1.55
N LYS A 856 38.96 29.47 1.66
CA LYS A 856 37.80 28.65 1.30
C LYS A 856 37.76 28.29 -0.18
N PHE A 857 38.14 29.22 -1.07
CA PHE A 857 38.10 29.06 -2.53
C PHE A 857 39.50 28.97 -3.15
N ALA A 858 40.48 28.47 -2.40
CA ALA A 858 41.86 28.33 -2.87
C ALA A 858 41.96 27.48 -4.16
N ASP A 859 41.23 26.36 -4.22
CA ASP A 859 41.21 25.44 -5.36
C ASP A 859 40.56 26.02 -6.63
N GLN A 860 39.79 27.11 -6.48
CA GLN A 860 39.11 27.79 -7.58
C GLN A 860 39.85 29.07 -8.02
N ASN A 861 41.11 29.25 -7.60
CA ASN A 861 41.97 30.39 -7.96
C ASN A 861 41.40 31.76 -7.53
N PHE A 862 40.69 31.83 -6.40
CA PHE A 862 40.13 33.10 -5.89
C PHE A 862 41.19 34.19 -5.67
N ALA A 863 42.38 33.83 -5.19
CA ALA A 863 43.46 34.79 -4.97
C ALA A 863 43.93 35.46 -6.27
N ASP A 864 44.07 34.68 -7.34
CA ASP A 864 44.42 35.17 -8.68
C ASP A 864 43.32 36.11 -9.23
N PHE A 865 42.05 35.74 -9.03
CA PHE A 865 40.91 36.62 -9.36
C PHE A 865 40.96 37.95 -8.59
N LEU A 866 41.15 37.91 -7.26
CA LEU A 866 41.25 39.09 -6.40
C LEU A 866 42.39 40.02 -6.85
N PHE A 867 43.53 39.46 -7.22
CA PHE A 867 44.68 40.24 -7.68
C PHE A 867 44.42 40.93 -9.01
N ARG A 868 43.79 40.24 -9.97
CA ARG A 868 43.31 40.87 -11.23
C ARG A 868 42.31 41.98 -10.95
N TRP A 869 41.36 41.73 -10.05
CA TRP A 869 40.36 42.72 -9.68
C TRP A 869 40.97 44.00 -9.07
N TYR A 870 41.92 43.86 -8.13
CA TYR A 870 42.63 45.01 -7.57
C TYR A 870 43.45 45.76 -8.61
N MET A 871 44.03 45.06 -9.57
CA MET A 871 44.74 45.67 -10.70
C MET A 871 43.82 46.49 -11.60
N GLU A 872 42.68 45.92 -12.00
CA GLU A 872 41.68 46.56 -12.87
C GLU A 872 41.04 47.79 -12.22
N LYS A 873 40.71 47.72 -10.92
CA LYS A 873 40.16 48.86 -10.16
C LYS A 873 41.23 49.86 -9.70
N GLY A 874 42.50 49.66 -10.05
CA GLY A 874 43.60 50.56 -9.73
C GLY A 874 44.04 50.56 -8.25
N LYS A 875 43.61 49.58 -7.45
CA LYS A 875 43.89 49.46 -6.00
C LYS A 875 45.24 48.77 -5.72
N ARG A 876 46.31 49.26 -6.36
CA ARG A 876 47.67 48.68 -6.28
C ARG A 876 48.25 48.65 -4.87
N GLY A 877 47.89 49.62 -4.02
CA GLY A 877 48.32 49.64 -2.61
C GLY A 877 47.81 48.44 -1.82
N LYS A 878 46.52 48.07 -2.00
CA LYS A 878 45.92 46.90 -1.33
C LYS A 878 46.46 45.57 -1.87
N LEU A 879 46.84 45.51 -3.15
CA LEU A 879 47.49 44.35 -3.75
C LEU A 879 48.84 44.03 -3.08
N LEU A 880 49.61 45.06 -2.73
CA LEU A 880 50.94 44.90 -2.14
C LEU A 880 50.91 44.75 -0.62
N SER A 881 49.83 45.20 0.04
CA SER A 881 49.64 45.07 1.49
C SER A 881 48.99 43.74 1.88
N GLN A 882 49.06 42.71 1.03
CA GLN A 882 48.46 41.41 1.32
C GLN A 882 49.22 40.67 2.44
N PRO A 883 48.55 39.82 3.24
CA PRO A 883 49.19 39.07 4.31
C PRO A 883 50.32 38.17 3.81
N ILE A 884 51.31 37.90 4.67
CA ILE A 884 52.50 37.09 4.33
C ILE A 884 52.11 35.69 3.81
N ALA A 885 51.02 35.12 4.31
CA ALA A 885 50.51 33.82 3.87
C ALA A 885 50.17 33.75 2.37
N THR A 886 49.84 34.88 1.73
CA THR A 886 49.44 34.94 0.32
C THR A 886 50.56 35.47 -0.59
N HIS A 887 51.73 35.80 -0.03
CA HIS A 887 52.89 36.33 -0.77
C HIS A 887 53.40 35.35 -1.82
N GLN A 888 53.30 34.04 -1.62
CA GLN A 888 53.72 33.08 -2.64
C GLN A 888 52.81 33.12 -3.88
N GLN A 889 51.49 33.20 -3.69
CA GLN A 889 50.51 33.33 -4.78
C GLN A 889 50.62 34.69 -5.47
N LEU A 890 50.87 35.75 -4.69
CA LEU A 890 51.13 37.10 -5.20
C LEU A 890 52.42 37.15 -6.03
N ALA A 891 53.49 36.48 -5.60
CA ALA A 891 54.73 36.36 -6.35
C ALA A 891 54.50 35.68 -7.71
N SER A 892 53.77 34.56 -7.75
CA SER A 892 53.44 33.89 -9.01
C SER A 892 52.58 34.76 -9.94
N PHE A 893 51.64 35.54 -9.39
CA PHE A 893 50.82 36.47 -10.17
C PHE A 893 51.64 37.63 -10.76
N LEU A 894 52.54 38.20 -9.96
CA LEU A 894 53.37 39.33 -10.35
C LEU A 894 54.47 38.95 -11.35
N GLN A 895 54.87 37.67 -11.44
CA GLN A 895 55.77 37.20 -12.50
C GLN A 895 55.20 37.40 -13.90
N ALA A 896 53.88 37.36 -14.07
CA ALA A 896 53.23 37.68 -15.35
C ALA A 896 53.13 39.19 -15.63
N HIS A 897 53.50 40.04 -14.65
CA HIS A 897 53.38 41.50 -14.71
C HIS A 897 54.74 42.17 -14.47
N ASP A 898 55.62 42.11 -15.46
CA ASP A 898 57.01 42.60 -15.42
C ASP A 898 57.20 44.04 -14.89
N HIS A 899 56.18 44.88 -15.04
CA HIS A 899 56.22 46.28 -14.59
C HIS A 899 56.01 46.44 -13.06
N LEU A 900 55.52 45.41 -12.36
CA LEU A 900 55.19 45.43 -10.93
C LEU A 900 55.95 44.38 -10.11
N SER A 901 56.60 43.40 -10.74
CA SER A 901 57.36 42.33 -10.07
C SER A 901 58.44 42.86 -9.11
N TRP A 902 59.05 44.01 -9.41
CA TRP A 902 60.07 44.62 -8.53
C TRP A 902 59.58 44.99 -7.13
N LEU A 903 58.28 45.20 -6.94
CA LEU A 903 57.69 45.55 -5.64
C LEU A 903 57.65 44.37 -4.66
N HIS A 904 57.82 43.16 -5.17
CA HIS A 904 57.72 41.91 -4.41
C HIS A 904 58.98 41.03 -4.52
N ASP A 905 59.89 41.35 -5.45
CA ASP A 905 61.14 40.60 -5.66
C ASP A 905 62.23 40.92 -4.63
N ILE A 906 62.82 39.88 -4.03
CA ILE A 906 64.07 39.96 -3.25
C ILE A 906 65.23 40.52 -4.09
N HIS A 907 65.15 40.40 -5.43
CA HIS A 907 66.11 40.92 -6.39
C HIS A 907 65.61 42.17 -7.16
N ALA A 908 64.83 43.03 -6.49
CA ALA A 908 64.22 44.25 -7.06
C ALA A 908 65.16 45.10 -7.93
N HIS A 909 66.46 45.12 -7.63
CA HIS A 909 67.48 45.82 -8.42
C HIS A 909 67.47 45.45 -9.91
N ARG A 910 67.42 44.16 -10.26
CA ARG A 910 67.50 43.68 -11.66
C ARG A 910 66.28 44.13 -12.45
N THR A 911 65.11 43.98 -11.85
CA THR A 911 63.83 44.33 -12.46
C THR A 911 63.71 45.85 -12.65
N LEU A 912 64.07 46.65 -11.63
CA LEU A 912 64.11 48.12 -11.72
C LEU A 912 65.12 48.64 -12.75
N TYR A 913 66.31 48.01 -12.83
CA TYR A 913 67.33 48.36 -13.82
C TYR A 913 66.85 48.04 -15.25
N SER A 914 66.22 46.90 -15.46
CA SER A 914 65.63 46.54 -16.75
C SER A 914 64.54 47.53 -17.17
N GLN A 915 63.62 47.86 -16.26
CA GLN A 915 62.56 48.83 -16.52
C GLN A 915 63.10 50.22 -16.85
N ALA A 916 64.15 50.67 -16.14
CA ALA A 916 64.84 51.92 -16.44
C ALA A 916 65.46 51.94 -17.85
N ASN A 917 65.97 50.79 -18.32
CA ASN A 917 66.54 50.66 -19.66
C ASN A 917 65.47 50.73 -20.75
N THR A 918 64.29 50.15 -20.48
CA THR A 918 63.14 50.17 -21.40
C THR A 918 62.39 51.50 -21.41
N GLU A 919 62.52 52.32 -20.36
CA GLU A 919 61.83 53.60 -20.23
C GLU A 919 62.50 54.69 -21.08
N THR A 920 61.95 54.94 -22.26
CA THR A 920 62.42 55.96 -23.21
C THR A 920 61.52 57.18 -23.27
N ARG A 921 60.32 57.12 -22.68
CA ARG A 921 59.26 58.11 -22.86
C ARG A 921 59.30 59.23 -21.81
N TYR A 922 59.63 58.91 -20.56
CA TYR A 922 59.68 59.89 -19.47
C TYR A 922 61.02 59.90 -18.74
N PHE A 923 61.79 60.98 -18.93
CA PHE A 923 63.10 61.14 -18.31
C PHE A 923 63.04 61.13 -16.76
N SER A 924 62.04 61.78 -16.18
CA SER A 924 61.84 61.80 -14.72
C SER A 924 61.61 60.39 -14.16
N LYS A 925 60.82 59.57 -14.86
CA LYS A 925 60.54 58.18 -14.47
C LYS A 925 61.79 57.30 -14.60
N LYS A 926 62.55 57.42 -15.69
CA LYS A 926 63.82 56.71 -15.88
C LYS A 926 64.81 57.02 -14.74
N LYS A 927 64.97 58.29 -14.40
CA LYS A 927 65.84 58.73 -13.29
C LYS A 927 65.40 58.13 -11.95
N THR A 928 64.09 58.12 -11.66
CA THR A 928 63.55 57.53 -10.43
C THR A 928 63.77 56.01 -10.38
N LEU A 929 63.55 55.29 -11.48
CA LEU A 929 63.78 53.84 -11.55
C LEU A 929 65.25 53.47 -11.34
N LEU A 930 66.19 54.23 -11.93
CA LEU A 930 67.63 54.04 -11.68
C LEU A 930 68.01 54.34 -10.24
N ALA A 931 67.46 55.40 -9.64
CA ALA A 931 67.70 55.73 -8.24
C ALA A 931 67.19 54.63 -7.30
N LEU A 932 65.98 54.10 -7.54
CA LEU A 932 65.42 52.98 -6.77
C LEU A 932 66.19 51.69 -6.99
N SER A 933 66.64 51.41 -8.23
CA SER A 933 67.52 50.28 -8.55
C SER A 933 68.84 50.37 -7.79
N LYS A 934 69.44 51.56 -7.70
CA LYS A 934 70.66 51.80 -6.92
C LYS A 934 70.43 51.55 -5.43
N LEU A 935 69.35 52.07 -4.86
CA LEU A 935 69.02 51.90 -3.45
C LEU A 935 68.76 50.43 -3.09
N THR A 936 68.04 49.71 -3.94
CA THR A 936 67.77 48.28 -3.73
C THR A 936 69.03 47.42 -3.85
N ALA A 937 69.97 47.74 -4.74
CA ALA A 937 71.29 47.08 -4.75
C ALA A 937 72.06 47.35 -3.46
N LEU A 938 72.08 48.60 -2.97
CA LEU A 938 72.79 49.01 -1.76
C LEU A 938 72.33 48.30 -0.49
N VAL A 939 71.05 47.97 -0.43
CA VAL A 939 70.40 47.34 0.74
C VAL A 939 70.39 45.81 0.64
N SER A 940 70.74 45.23 -0.51
CA SER A 940 70.71 43.78 -0.71
C SER A 940 71.91 43.05 -0.06
N ASP A 941 71.66 41.90 0.57
CA ASP A 941 72.68 41.03 1.21
C ASP A 941 73.54 40.24 0.19
N MET A 942 73.88 40.85 -0.94
CA MET A 942 74.62 40.20 -2.02
C MET A 942 76.14 40.22 -1.74
N PRO A 943 76.90 39.19 -2.17
CA PRO A 943 78.36 39.15 -2.03
C PRO A 943 79.01 40.41 -2.61
N GLU A 944 80.02 40.99 -1.93
CA GLU A 944 80.64 42.29 -2.30
C GLU A 944 81.03 42.40 -3.78
N ALA A 945 81.50 41.31 -4.39
CA ALA A 945 81.90 41.28 -5.79
C ALA A 945 80.71 41.52 -6.75
N VAL A 946 79.53 41.02 -6.41
CA VAL A 946 78.29 41.23 -7.17
C VAL A 946 77.74 42.63 -6.89
N HIS A 947 77.83 43.06 -5.64
CA HIS A 947 77.39 44.38 -5.20
C HIS A 947 78.13 45.52 -5.94
N ARG A 948 79.46 45.43 -6.07
CA ARG A 948 80.26 46.42 -6.85
C ARG A 948 79.93 46.42 -8.34
N ARG A 949 79.68 45.24 -8.94
CA ARG A 949 79.32 45.15 -10.37
C ARG A 949 77.98 45.82 -10.67
N GLN A 950 76.96 45.59 -9.84
CA GLN A 950 75.63 46.19 -10.00
C GLN A 950 75.66 47.71 -9.83
N LEU A 951 76.40 48.23 -8.84
CA LEU A 951 76.56 49.67 -8.64
C LEU A 951 77.29 50.35 -9.81
N ASN A 952 78.32 49.71 -10.35
CA ASN A 952 79.05 50.23 -11.51
C ASN A 952 78.16 50.29 -12.77
N ALA A 953 77.27 49.31 -12.97
CA ALA A 953 76.33 49.30 -14.08
C ALA A 953 75.33 50.47 -14.00
N VAL A 954 74.81 50.78 -12.81
CA VAL A 954 73.94 51.96 -12.61
C VAL A 954 74.71 53.27 -12.77
N HIS A 955 75.98 53.32 -12.38
CA HIS A 955 76.82 54.52 -12.54
C HIS A 955 77.15 54.83 -14.01
N LEU A 956 77.05 53.82 -14.88
CA LEU A 956 77.30 53.93 -16.32
C LEU A 956 76.09 54.45 -17.11
N GLN A 957 74.89 54.41 -16.50
CA GLN A 957 73.64 54.94 -17.05
C GLN A 957 73.33 56.34 -16.54
#